data_AF-A0A7L5E8N5-F1
#
_entry.id   AF-A0A7L5E8N5-F1
#
_cell.length_a   1.000
_cell.length_b   1.000
_cell.length_c   1.000
_cell.angle_alpha   90.00
_cell.angle_beta   90.00
_cell.angle_gamma   90.00
#
_symmetry.space_group_name_H-M   'P 1'
#
loop_
_entity.id
_entity.type
_entity.pdbx_description
1 polymer ?
#
loop_
_entity_poly.entity_id
_entity_poly.type
_entity_poly.pdbx_seq_one_letter_code
_entity_poly.pdbx_strand_id
1 'polypeptide(L)'
;MERTDFIENRIDVVKNIYTLYSYAKSTIVENRKWALQRFQRGKWYVVEPFGNTLLFAPSRFVGYKNNTREKHTSNHGDGTQTNNKFRELKLYKEISDDYLSEQFERFMAALGIEKDTANFFIPNDLDISDLQNQHKCYFICPTHCKGQKEIAWKGFLTQNLMSIGWNHTDYTNYTIDEIKQEYLDDQTAIGPFTLIKQIKAGDIICCTNNNFGLWGIGIALSQYKFKDKIHYAGVDDDGNESYYSHYIDVAWLCFKEQGYIPTSEFNIQSTEKQWQPYGTLNQRNDIPQYISNYLLNSSYTDMEDNNKYEKYIKLLEVNKNLILTGAPGTGKTYLAKAIAEAMDAEYGFVQFHPSYDYTDFVEGLRPTPPDSNGNIGFERKDGVFKNFCIEAIRGKQNFIAYKSASEALLSFKEDLREKGSIEIPSFRSNLIIKTSLSSTECISVPEKSGWRVSDEKMLAYLETGTCHENDTYTKSIGDYIRKQYLSNISADINPHTSKKFIFIIDEINRGEISKIFGELFFSIDPGYRGESGLVKTQYQNLITDKTDPFYDGFYVPSNVYIIGTMNDIDRSVESMDFAMRRRFAWEEIKANENTGMLDELQEMKDEVIEIMKRLNAAIWNDESNTGIEGLNAAYHIGGSYFSKLQLYLNEEHTNKKSAYRHLWENHLKGVLFEYLRGTANAMENLKMLESVYYNENGNNDIEG
;
A
#
# COMPACT_ATOMS: atom_id res chain seq x y z
N MET A 1 0.89 -50.95 7.48
CA MET A 1 1.10 -50.73 8.93
C MET A 1 0.23 -49.55 9.33
N GLU A 2 -0.51 -49.68 10.43
CA GLU A 2 -1.19 -48.53 11.06
C GLU A 2 -0.13 -47.56 11.59
N ARG A 3 -0.33 -46.24 11.40
CA ARG A 3 0.56 -45.24 12.01
C ARG A 3 0.33 -45.19 13.51
N THR A 4 1.39 -45.38 14.29
CA THR A 4 1.40 -45.23 15.75
C THR A 4 2.21 -44.03 16.22
N ASP A 5 2.83 -43.30 15.30
CA ASP A 5 3.67 -42.13 15.53
C ASP A 5 2.83 -40.84 15.65
N PHE A 6 1.91 -40.82 16.61
CA PHE A 6 1.11 -39.63 16.92
C PHE A 6 1.96 -38.49 17.49
N ILE A 7 1.54 -37.26 17.23
CA ILE A 7 2.13 -36.07 17.84
C ILE A 7 2.03 -36.10 19.37
N GLU A 8 3.01 -35.48 20.03
CA GLU A 8 3.04 -35.35 21.50
C GLU A 8 2.98 -33.89 21.97
N ASN A 9 3.26 -32.94 21.08
CA ASN A 9 3.35 -31.53 21.40
C ASN A 9 2.76 -30.67 20.26
N ARG A 10 2.50 -29.39 20.57
CA ARG A 10 1.97 -28.40 19.63
C ARG A 10 2.95 -28.03 18.51
N ILE A 11 4.27 -28.11 18.76
CA ILE A 11 5.31 -27.77 17.76
C ILE A 11 5.19 -28.68 16.53
N ASP A 12 5.02 -29.98 16.74
CA ASP A 12 4.89 -30.95 15.64
C ASP A 12 3.66 -30.65 14.76
N VAL A 13 2.57 -30.21 15.38
CA VAL A 13 1.32 -29.85 14.69
C VAL A 13 1.54 -28.62 13.81
N VAL A 14 2.12 -27.56 14.36
CA VAL A 14 2.46 -26.32 13.64
C VAL A 14 3.39 -26.60 12.44
N LYS A 15 4.43 -27.42 12.63
CA LYS A 15 5.34 -27.83 11.54
C LYS A 15 4.63 -28.61 10.43
N ASN A 16 3.69 -29.49 10.79
CA ASN A 16 2.89 -30.23 9.82
C ASN A 16 1.90 -29.34 9.07
N ILE A 17 1.26 -28.36 9.73
CA ILE A 17 0.39 -27.36 9.07
C ILE A 17 1.19 -26.68 7.95
N TYR A 18 2.38 -26.21 8.30
CA TYR A 18 3.27 -25.54 7.35
C TYR A 18 3.70 -26.46 6.18
N THR A 19 4.04 -27.71 6.48
CA THR A 19 4.43 -28.70 5.48
C THR A 19 3.29 -28.99 4.49
N LEU A 20 2.05 -29.10 4.97
CA LEU A 20 0.91 -29.30 4.07
C LEU A 20 0.65 -28.06 3.20
N TYR A 21 0.79 -26.87 3.79
CA TYR A 21 0.60 -25.61 3.11
C TYR A 21 1.65 -25.39 2.01
N SER A 22 2.92 -25.75 2.26
CA SER A 22 3.98 -25.65 1.25
C SER A 22 3.70 -26.55 0.03
N TYR A 23 3.15 -27.75 0.24
CA TYR A 23 2.69 -28.58 -0.87
C TYR A 23 1.52 -27.95 -1.63
N ALA A 24 0.57 -27.29 -0.95
CA ALA A 24 -0.56 -26.62 -1.61
C ALA A 24 -0.11 -25.43 -2.48
N LYS A 25 1.01 -24.79 -2.15
CA LYS A 25 1.62 -23.70 -2.91
C LYS A 25 2.76 -24.13 -3.84
N SER A 26 3.09 -25.42 -3.88
CA SER A 26 4.17 -25.98 -4.71
C SER A 26 3.91 -25.76 -6.21
N THR A 27 4.96 -25.44 -6.96
CA THR A 27 4.94 -25.39 -8.44
C THR A 27 4.80 -26.78 -9.06
N ILE A 28 5.18 -27.83 -8.34
CA ILE A 28 4.96 -29.23 -8.74
C ILE A 28 3.46 -29.55 -8.66
N VAL A 29 2.83 -29.70 -9.82
CA VAL A 29 1.38 -29.93 -10.00
C VAL A 29 0.86 -31.10 -9.17
N GLU A 30 1.62 -32.19 -9.09
CA GLU A 30 1.22 -33.39 -8.36
C GLU A 30 1.14 -33.15 -6.84
N ASN A 31 2.14 -32.46 -6.26
CA ASN A 31 2.16 -32.07 -4.85
C ASN A 31 0.99 -31.13 -4.53
N ARG A 32 0.79 -30.13 -5.38
CA ARG A 32 -0.31 -29.16 -5.25
C ARG A 32 -1.66 -29.86 -5.28
N LYS A 33 -1.93 -30.65 -6.31
CA LYS A 33 -3.19 -31.40 -6.44
C LYS A 33 -3.44 -32.33 -5.26
N TRP A 34 -2.40 -33.03 -4.79
CA TRP A 34 -2.50 -33.93 -3.65
C TRP A 34 -2.86 -33.17 -2.35
N ALA A 35 -2.21 -32.03 -2.10
CA ALA A 35 -2.46 -31.22 -0.90
C ALA A 35 -3.87 -30.59 -0.93
N LEU A 36 -4.27 -30.00 -2.05
CA LEU A 36 -5.62 -29.43 -2.22
C LEU A 36 -6.71 -30.50 -2.01
N GLN A 37 -6.49 -31.74 -2.44
CA GLN A 37 -7.41 -32.84 -2.15
C GLN A 37 -7.50 -33.19 -0.65
N ARG A 38 -6.42 -33.04 0.13
CA ARG A 38 -6.48 -33.21 1.59
C ARG A 38 -7.31 -32.11 2.23
N PHE A 39 -7.10 -30.87 1.81
CA PHE A 39 -7.90 -29.72 2.22
C PHE A 39 -9.37 -29.91 1.86
N GLN A 40 -9.71 -30.40 0.68
CA GLN A 40 -11.12 -30.59 0.30
C GLN A 40 -11.83 -31.70 1.10
N ARG A 41 -11.13 -32.82 1.37
CA ARG A 41 -11.67 -34.00 2.06
C ARG A 41 -11.69 -33.89 3.59
N GLY A 42 -11.06 -32.86 4.15
CA GLY A 42 -11.03 -32.64 5.60
C GLY A 42 -12.45 -32.46 6.16
N LYS A 43 -12.62 -32.92 7.40
CA LYS A 43 -13.86 -32.71 8.19
C LYS A 43 -13.58 -31.90 9.45
N TRP A 44 -12.45 -32.20 10.09
CA TRP A 44 -11.94 -31.50 11.26
C TRP A 44 -10.65 -30.78 10.89
N TYR A 45 -10.53 -29.52 11.28
CA TYR A 45 -9.37 -28.68 11.01
C TYR A 45 -8.79 -28.19 12.32
N VAL A 46 -7.48 -28.30 12.43
CA VAL A 46 -6.72 -27.60 13.47
C VAL A 46 -6.47 -26.18 12.98
N VAL A 47 -6.74 -25.22 13.85
CA VAL A 47 -6.56 -23.79 13.64
C VAL A 47 -5.37 -23.35 14.48
N GLU A 48 -4.44 -22.65 13.87
CA GLU A 48 -3.28 -22.07 14.54
C GLU A 48 -3.09 -20.63 14.05
N PRO A 49 -2.82 -19.66 14.94
CA PRO A 49 -2.42 -18.33 14.53
C PRO A 49 -1.01 -18.37 13.92
N PHE A 50 -0.84 -17.70 12.79
CA PHE A 50 0.43 -17.48 12.13
C PHE A 50 0.55 -16.00 11.78
N GLY A 51 1.07 -15.18 12.70
CA GLY A 51 0.95 -13.74 12.58
C GLY A 51 -0.53 -13.33 12.53
N ASN A 52 -0.91 -12.38 11.66
CA ASN A 52 -2.29 -11.88 11.57
C ASN A 52 -3.26 -12.77 10.77
N THR A 53 -2.88 -14.01 10.43
CA THR A 53 -3.73 -14.94 9.69
C THR A 53 -3.91 -16.24 10.48
N LEU A 54 -5.09 -16.85 10.34
CA LEU A 54 -5.36 -18.19 10.83
C LEU A 54 -5.05 -19.21 9.73
N LEU A 55 -4.15 -20.15 10.01
CA LEU A 55 -3.97 -21.31 9.15
C LEU A 55 -4.85 -22.46 9.64
N PHE A 56 -5.49 -23.10 8.67
CA PHE A 56 -6.31 -24.28 8.89
C PHE A 56 -5.61 -25.47 8.28
N ALA A 57 -5.63 -26.64 8.93
CA ALA A 57 -5.17 -27.88 8.32
C ALA A 57 -6.00 -29.08 8.79
N PRO A 58 -6.26 -30.08 7.92
CA PRO A 58 -6.98 -31.27 8.31
C PRO A 58 -6.31 -31.99 9.48
N SER A 59 -7.06 -32.25 10.55
CA SER A 59 -6.59 -32.90 11.79
C SER A 59 -5.91 -34.25 11.52
N ARG A 60 -6.38 -34.97 10.49
CA ARG A 60 -5.82 -36.23 10.02
C ARG A 60 -4.41 -36.11 9.45
N PHE A 61 -4.06 -34.96 8.86
CA PHE A 61 -2.70 -34.76 8.36
C PHE A 61 -1.77 -34.34 9.50
N VAL A 62 -2.20 -33.42 10.34
CA VAL A 62 -1.31 -32.79 11.33
C VAL A 62 -1.14 -33.57 12.62
N GLY A 63 -1.94 -34.61 12.85
CA GLY A 63 -1.91 -35.43 14.07
C GLY A 63 -0.79 -36.47 14.18
N TYR A 64 0.18 -36.51 13.25
CA TYR A 64 1.29 -37.45 13.29
C TYR A 64 2.66 -36.77 13.23
N LYS A 65 3.70 -37.32 13.86
CA LYS A 65 5.04 -36.70 13.91
C LYS A 65 5.66 -36.57 12.50
N ASN A 66 6.28 -35.43 12.23
CA ASN A 66 7.08 -35.14 11.02
C ASN A 66 6.41 -35.66 9.74
N ASN A 67 5.13 -35.34 9.54
CA ASN A 67 4.31 -35.94 8.51
C ASN A 67 4.60 -35.29 7.13
N THR A 68 4.83 -36.12 6.12
CA THR A 68 5.08 -35.69 4.73
C THR A 68 4.08 -36.33 3.78
N ARG A 69 4.09 -35.93 2.50
CA ARG A 69 3.25 -36.54 1.45
C ARG A 69 3.47 -38.05 1.36
N GLU A 70 4.72 -38.49 1.39
CA GLU A 70 5.12 -39.90 1.30
C GLU A 70 4.62 -40.68 2.51
N LYS A 71 4.96 -40.21 3.73
CA LYS A 71 4.54 -40.87 4.99
C LYS A 71 3.03 -40.98 5.11
N HIS A 72 2.30 -39.94 4.70
CA HIS A 72 0.85 -39.94 4.73
C HIS A 72 0.22 -40.88 3.68
N THR A 73 0.88 -41.09 2.54
CA THR A 73 0.38 -41.94 1.45
C THR A 73 0.71 -43.41 1.68
N SER A 74 1.93 -43.71 2.15
CA SER A 74 2.42 -45.08 2.36
C SER A 74 1.86 -45.75 3.62
N ASN A 75 1.44 -44.97 4.63
CA ASN A 75 0.93 -45.51 5.88
C ASN A 75 -0.56 -45.16 6.06
N HIS A 76 -1.42 -46.17 6.11
CA HIS A 76 -2.86 -45.99 6.30
C HIS A 76 -3.19 -45.78 7.78
N GLY A 77 -3.68 -44.59 8.12
CA GLY A 77 -4.43 -44.32 9.36
C GLY A 77 -5.70 -43.56 9.00
N ASP A 78 -6.85 -43.96 9.56
CA ASP A 78 -8.17 -43.39 9.23
C ASP A 78 -8.35 -41.93 9.71
N GLY A 79 -7.46 -41.49 10.63
CA GLY A 79 -7.46 -40.14 11.20
C GLY A 79 -8.48 -39.92 12.31
N THR A 80 -9.26 -40.92 12.70
CA THR A 80 -10.20 -40.77 13.83
C THR A 80 -9.45 -40.73 15.17
N GLN A 81 -8.31 -41.41 15.23
CA GLN A 81 -7.44 -41.49 16.40
C GLN A 81 -6.72 -40.16 16.72
N THR A 82 -6.45 -39.30 15.71
CA THR A 82 -5.73 -38.03 15.93
C THR A 82 -6.55 -37.05 16.74
N ASN A 83 -7.86 -36.95 16.49
CA ASN A 83 -8.78 -36.13 17.27
C ASN A 83 -8.81 -36.57 18.74
N ASN A 84 -8.85 -37.88 19.00
CA ASN A 84 -8.80 -38.41 20.37
C ASN A 84 -7.49 -38.05 21.07
N LYS A 85 -6.34 -38.12 20.36
CA LYS A 85 -5.05 -37.72 20.92
C LYS A 85 -4.94 -36.23 21.21
N PHE A 86 -5.49 -35.36 20.39
CA PHE A 86 -5.54 -33.92 20.69
C PHE A 86 -6.27 -33.65 22.01
N ARG A 87 -7.38 -34.35 22.27
CA ARG A 87 -8.14 -34.24 23.52
C ARG A 87 -7.42 -34.86 24.72
N GLU A 88 -6.86 -36.06 24.56
CA GLU A 88 -6.15 -36.79 25.63
C GLU A 88 -4.94 -36.01 26.13
N LEU A 89 -4.15 -35.46 25.21
CA LEU A 89 -2.96 -34.67 25.52
C LEU A 89 -3.28 -33.21 25.89
N LYS A 90 -4.57 -32.82 25.85
CA LYS A 90 -5.04 -31.43 26.06
C LYS A 90 -4.28 -30.42 25.21
N LEU A 91 -3.95 -30.78 23.99
CA LEU A 91 -3.25 -29.89 23.05
C LEU A 91 -4.22 -28.94 22.37
N TYR A 92 -5.41 -29.44 22.01
CA TYR A 92 -6.44 -28.66 21.35
C TYR A 92 -7.82 -28.97 21.92
N LYS A 93 -8.69 -27.96 21.91
CA LYS A 93 -10.11 -28.05 22.29
C LYS A 93 -11.01 -27.82 21.07
N GLU A 94 -12.16 -28.46 21.08
CA GLU A 94 -13.17 -28.28 20.03
C GLU A 94 -13.90 -26.95 20.21
N ILE A 95 -14.20 -26.31 19.08
CA ILE A 95 -14.98 -25.08 19.09
C ILE A 95 -15.83 -24.96 17.83
N SER A 96 -16.98 -24.31 17.99
CA SER A 96 -17.85 -23.89 16.90
C SER A 96 -18.07 -22.40 17.07
N ASP A 97 -17.68 -21.62 16.06
CA ASP A 97 -17.68 -20.17 16.13
C ASP A 97 -17.82 -19.60 14.70
N ASP A 98 -18.64 -18.56 14.56
CA ASP A 98 -18.96 -17.96 13.26
C ASP A 98 -17.74 -17.24 12.65
N TYR A 99 -16.89 -16.61 13.47
CA TYR A 99 -15.68 -15.96 12.99
C TYR A 99 -14.70 -16.98 12.40
N LEU A 100 -14.51 -18.13 13.06
CA LEU A 100 -13.66 -19.19 12.50
C LEU A 100 -14.22 -19.76 11.19
N SER A 101 -15.55 -19.86 11.09
CA SER A 101 -16.22 -20.33 9.88
C SER A 101 -15.99 -19.35 8.72
N GLU A 102 -16.12 -18.05 8.96
CA GLU A 102 -15.83 -17.00 7.96
C GLU A 102 -14.35 -16.99 7.54
N GLN A 103 -13.43 -17.07 8.51
CA GLN A 103 -11.99 -17.12 8.20
C GLN A 103 -11.62 -18.40 7.44
N PHE A 104 -12.28 -19.52 7.74
CA PHE A 104 -12.09 -20.78 7.04
C PHE A 104 -12.54 -20.70 5.58
N GLU A 105 -13.71 -20.12 5.31
CA GLU A 105 -14.20 -19.92 3.94
C GLU A 105 -13.22 -19.08 3.13
N ARG A 106 -12.75 -17.96 3.69
CA ARG A 106 -11.74 -17.10 3.06
C ARG A 106 -10.44 -17.85 2.78
N PHE A 107 -9.95 -18.63 3.75
CA PHE A 107 -8.74 -19.43 3.60
C PHE A 107 -8.87 -20.50 2.50
N MET A 108 -10.00 -21.20 2.45
CA MET A 108 -10.26 -22.25 1.45
C MET A 108 -10.44 -21.66 0.05
N ALA A 109 -11.11 -20.51 -0.07
CA ALA A 109 -11.25 -19.77 -1.32
C ALA A 109 -9.88 -19.34 -1.87
N ALA A 110 -8.95 -18.89 -1.01
CA ALA A 110 -7.58 -18.54 -1.40
C ALA A 110 -6.74 -19.74 -1.90
N LEU A 111 -7.20 -20.97 -1.64
CA LEU A 111 -6.63 -22.21 -2.20
C LEU A 111 -7.38 -22.69 -3.46
N GLY A 112 -8.44 -21.99 -3.88
CA GLY A 112 -9.32 -22.39 -4.98
C GLY A 112 -10.22 -23.58 -4.64
N ILE A 113 -10.62 -23.72 -3.37
CA ILE A 113 -11.46 -24.82 -2.89
C ILE A 113 -12.78 -24.26 -2.36
N GLU A 114 -13.88 -24.69 -2.96
CA GLU A 114 -15.22 -24.46 -2.43
C GLU A 114 -15.53 -25.49 -1.32
N LYS A 115 -15.71 -25.02 -0.09
CA LYS A 115 -16.08 -25.84 1.06
C LYS A 115 -16.77 -24.99 2.14
N ASP A 116 -17.98 -25.41 2.49
CA ASP A 116 -18.91 -24.71 3.40
C ASP A 116 -19.05 -25.38 4.79
N THR A 117 -18.47 -26.58 4.97
CA THR A 117 -18.67 -27.39 6.18
C THR A 117 -17.37 -27.88 6.79
N ALA A 118 -17.08 -27.45 8.02
CA ALA A 118 -15.90 -27.86 8.80
C ALA A 118 -16.15 -27.77 10.31
N ASN A 119 -15.46 -28.62 11.07
CA ASN A 119 -15.35 -28.50 12.53
C ASN A 119 -13.93 -28.06 12.91
N PHE A 120 -13.79 -27.31 14.00
CA PHE A 120 -12.52 -26.67 14.36
C PHE A 120 -11.95 -27.17 15.70
N PHE A 121 -10.62 -27.24 15.74
CA PHE A 121 -9.81 -27.41 16.94
C PHE A 121 -8.91 -26.18 17.10
N ILE A 122 -8.95 -25.53 18.26
CA ILE A 122 -8.04 -24.43 18.62
C ILE A 122 -7.13 -24.87 19.78
N PRO A 123 -5.93 -24.26 19.96
CA PRO A 123 -5.04 -24.61 21.06
C PRO A 123 -5.76 -24.52 22.41
N ASN A 124 -5.51 -25.49 23.28
CA ASN A 124 -6.28 -25.64 24.52
C ASN A 124 -6.11 -24.44 25.49
N ASP A 125 -4.97 -23.76 25.40
CA ASP A 125 -4.57 -22.59 26.17
C ASP A 125 -5.05 -21.25 25.58
N LEU A 126 -5.69 -21.25 24.41
CA LEU A 126 -6.18 -20.03 23.75
C LEU A 126 -7.71 -19.97 23.72
N ASP A 127 -8.24 -18.75 23.78
CA ASP A 127 -9.65 -18.47 23.51
C ASP A 127 -9.85 -17.78 22.15
N ILE A 128 -11.09 -17.68 21.68
CA ILE A 128 -11.40 -17.07 20.36
C ILE A 128 -10.89 -15.63 20.28
N SER A 129 -11.00 -14.87 21.38
CA SER A 129 -10.46 -13.50 21.44
C SER A 129 -8.95 -13.45 21.22
N ASP A 130 -8.21 -14.50 21.61
CA ASP A 130 -6.76 -14.55 21.39
C ASP A 130 -6.41 -14.74 19.93
N LEU A 131 -7.26 -15.45 19.17
CA LEU A 131 -7.11 -15.67 17.73
C LEU A 131 -7.51 -14.45 16.89
N GLN A 132 -8.26 -13.51 17.49
CA GLN A 132 -8.65 -12.24 16.87
C GLN A 132 -7.61 -11.13 17.10
N ASN A 133 -6.67 -11.35 18.01
CA ASN A 133 -5.67 -10.35 18.35
C ASN A 133 -4.69 -10.12 17.20
N GLN A 134 -4.25 -8.88 17.05
CA GLN A 134 -3.11 -8.59 16.19
C GLN A 134 -1.83 -9.16 16.81
N HIS A 135 -1.09 -9.90 15.99
CA HIS A 135 0.19 -10.47 16.36
C HIS A 135 1.33 -9.54 15.93
N LYS A 136 2.48 -9.65 16.59
CA LYS A 136 3.69 -8.85 16.31
C LYS A 136 4.86 -9.69 15.80
N CYS A 137 5.80 -9.03 15.12
CA CYS A 137 7.07 -9.61 14.71
C CYS A 137 8.21 -9.13 15.62
N TYR A 138 9.06 -10.05 16.04
CA TYR A 138 10.22 -9.76 16.89
C TYR A 138 11.51 -10.25 16.24
N PHE A 139 12.49 -9.35 16.13
CA PHE A 139 13.83 -9.66 15.65
C PHE A 139 14.78 -9.79 16.84
N ILE A 140 15.41 -10.97 16.99
CA ILE A 140 16.20 -11.29 18.18
C ILE A 140 17.52 -11.96 17.74
N CYS A 141 18.64 -11.48 18.27
CA CYS A 141 19.95 -12.11 18.10
C CYS A 141 20.12 -13.23 19.13
N PRO A 142 20.65 -14.41 18.77
CA PRO A 142 20.68 -15.55 19.68
C PRO A 142 21.75 -15.48 20.77
N THR A 143 22.76 -14.64 20.61
CA THR A 143 23.74 -14.36 21.67
C THR A 143 24.50 -13.08 21.39
N HIS A 144 24.92 -12.42 22.46
CA HIS A 144 25.84 -11.28 22.41
C HIS A 144 27.32 -11.74 22.32
N CYS A 145 27.64 -13.01 22.60
CA CYS A 145 29.00 -13.55 22.54
C CYS A 145 29.54 -13.61 21.10
N LYS A 146 30.66 -12.92 20.85
CA LYS A 146 31.28 -12.84 19.52
C LYS A 146 31.76 -14.21 19.06
N GLY A 147 31.42 -14.60 17.82
CA GLY A 147 31.86 -15.87 17.23
C GLY A 147 31.09 -17.12 17.69
N GLN A 148 30.20 -17.01 18.67
CA GLN A 148 29.44 -18.16 19.23
C GLN A 148 28.00 -18.25 18.71
N LYS A 149 27.59 -17.26 17.92
CA LYS A 149 26.21 -17.11 17.46
C LYS A 149 25.67 -18.31 16.68
N GLU A 150 26.49 -18.96 15.84
CA GLU A 150 26.05 -20.14 15.09
C GLU A 150 25.76 -21.33 16.02
N ILE A 151 26.57 -21.50 17.06
CA ILE A 151 26.40 -22.53 18.08
C ILE A 151 25.13 -22.27 18.90
N ALA A 152 24.93 -21.02 19.33
CA ALA A 152 23.72 -20.59 20.03
C ALA A 152 22.45 -20.82 19.17
N TRP A 153 22.50 -20.44 17.88
CA TRP A 153 21.40 -20.70 16.95
C TRP A 153 21.06 -22.20 16.83
N LYS A 154 22.08 -23.07 16.68
CA LYS A 154 21.87 -24.52 16.66
C LYS A 154 21.19 -25.01 17.95
N GLY A 155 21.52 -24.42 19.10
CA GLY A 155 20.83 -24.71 20.36
C GLY A 155 19.36 -24.30 20.34
N PHE A 156 19.04 -23.07 19.90
CA PHE A 156 17.64 -22.60 19.77
C PHE A 156 16.82 -23.48 18.84
N LEU A 157 17.42 -23.88 17.72
CA LEU A 157 16.80 -24.71 16.72
C LEU A 157 16.48 -26.12 17.24
N THR A 158 17.47 -26.76 17.85
CA THR A 158 17.35 -28.13 18.36
C THR A 158 16.42 -28.24 19.55
N GLN A 159 16.40 -27.20 20.41
CA GLN A 159 15.57 -27.15 21.61
C GLN A 159 14.19 -26.52 21.37
N ASN A 160 13.92 -25.98 20.18
CA ASN A 160 12.69 -25.23 19.82
C ASN A 160 12.38 -24.10 20.82
N LEU A 161 13.40 -23.32 21.18
CA LEU A 161 13.27 -22.17 22.06
C LEU A 161 14.03 -20.96 21.53
N MET A 162 13.73 -19.80 22.10
CA MET A 162 14.49 -18.55 21.95
C MET A 162 14.76 -18.05 23.37
N SER A 163 16.00 -17.68 23.68
CA SER A 163 16.37 -17.22 25.04
C SER A 163 17.22 -15.97 25.05
N ILE A 164 17.19 -15.23 26.16
CA ILE A 164 17.99 -14.03 26.41
C ILE A 164 18.77 -14.17 27.74
N GLY A 165 19.88 -13.44 27.87
CA GLY A 165 20.82 -13.64 28.97
C GLY A 165 21.22 -12.38 29.73
N TRP A 166 20.84 -12.35 31.01
CA TRP A 166 21.30 -11.41 32.03
C TRP A 166 21.27 -12.15 33.40
N ASN A 167 20.85 -11.51 34.50
CA ASN A 167 20.76 -12.17 35.80
C ASN A 167 19.84 -13.40 35.75
N HIS A 168 20.23 -14.45 36.45
CA HIS A 168 19.47 -15.69 36.59
C HIS A 168 18.29 -15.59 37.58
N THR A 169 17.68 -14.41 37.71
CA THR A 169 16.54 -14.17 38.61
C THR A 169 15.24 -14.53 37.91
N ASP A 170 14.30 -15.19 38.60
CA ASP A 170 12.99 -15.48 38.02
C ASP A 170 12.12 -14.21 37.97
N TYR A 171 12.07 -13.58 36.80
CA TYR A 171 11.25 -12.40 36.57
C TYR A 171 9.79 -12.71 36.18
N THR A 172 9.28 -13.93 36.32
CA THR A 172 7.91 -14.29 35.86
C THR A 172 6.84 -13.33 36.40
N ASN A 173 6.96 -12.91 37.67
CA ASN A 173 5.98 -12.02 38.32
C ASN A 173 6.39 -10.54 38.36
N TYR A 174 7.49 -10.17 37.72
CA TYR A 174 8.00 -8.80 37.77
C TYR A 174 7.40 -7.96 36.63
N THR A 175 7.12 -6.70 36.91
CA THR A 175 6.84 -5.67 35.91
C THR A 175 8.13 -5.22 35.21
N ILE A 176 8.00 -4.55 34.07
CA ILE A 176 9.16 -3.97 33.36
C ILE A 176 9.84 -2.90 34.21
N ASP A 177 9.08 -2.11 34.97
CA ASP A 177 9.67 -1.07 35.82
C ASP A 177 10.42 -1.65 37.03
N GLU A 178 9.97 -2.78 37.59
CA GLU A 178 10.72 -3.50 38.62
C GLU A 178 12.04 -4.07 38.07
N ILE A 179 12.03 -4.61 36.84
CA ILE A 179 13.27 -5.04 36.18
C ILE A 179 14.20 -3.84 35.94
N LYS A 180 13.68 -2.67 35.53
CA LYS A 180 14.50 -1.46 35.35
C LYS A 180 15.24 -1.04 36.61
N GLN A 181 14.65 -1.25 37.79
CA GLN A 181 15.32 -0.94 39.06
C GLN A 181 16.47 -1.89 39.38
N GLU A 182 16.45 -3.13 38.86
CA GLU A 182 17.57 -4.07 39.05
C GLU A 182 18.75 -3.80 38.10
N TYR A 183 18.51 -3.17 36.94
CA TYR A 183 19.54 -2.86 35.93
C TYR A 183 19.76 -1.35 35.76
N LEU A 184 19.84 -0.60 36.87
CA LEU A 184 20.11 0.84 36.82
C LEU A 184 21.42 1.18 36.11
N ASP A 185 22.43 0.32 36.28
CA ASP A 185 23.77 0.48 35.72
C ASP A 185 23.96 -0.16 34.33
N ASP A 186 22.99 -0.97 33.86
CA ASP A 186 23.01 -1.63 32.55
C ASP A 186 21.68 -1.47 31.81
N GLN A 187 21.50 -0.31 31.18
CA GLN A 187 20.30 -0.04 30.38
C GLN A 187 20.15 -0.94 29.14
N THR A 188 21.18 -1.70 28.76
CA THR A 188 21.11 -2.58 27.58
C THR A 188 20.22 -3.80 27.82
N ALA A 189 20.01 -4.20 29.08
CA ALA A 189 19.14 -5.31 29.48
C ALA A 189 17.65 -5.03 29.25
N ILE A 190 17.24 -3.76 29.35
CA ILE A 190 15.82 -3.38 29.43
C ILE A 190 15.08 -3.66 28.12
N GLY A 191 15.73 -3.40 26.98
CA GLY A 191 15.13 -3.65 25.66
C GLY A 191 14.75 -5.12 25.48
N PRO A 192 15.70 -6.07 25.59
CA PRO A 192 15.45 -7.51 25.49
C PRO A 192 14.39 -8.02 26.47
N PHE A 193 14.43 -7.61 27.74
CA PHE A 193 13.40 -7.99 28.71
C PHE A 193 12.02 -7.43 28.39
N THR A 194 11.95 -6.20 27.87
CA THR A 194 10.71 -5.60 27.40
C THR A 194 10.14 -6.36 26.22
N LEU A 195 10.97 -6.73 25.25
CA LEU A 195 10.54 -7.47 24.07
C LEU A 195 10.05 -8.88 24.44
N ILE A 196 10.84 -9.67 25.17
CA ILE A 196 10.47 -11.07 25.48
C ILE A 196 9.20 -11.17 26.32
N LYS A 197 8.92 -10.18 27.18
CA LYS A 197 7.69 -10.13 27.99
C LYS A 197 6.46 -9.66 27.23
N GLN A 198 6.63 -8.99 26.09
CA GLN A 198 5.51 -8.60 25.23
C GLN A 198 5.08 -9.71 24.27
N ILE A 199 5.94 -10.69 24.03
CA ILE A 199 5.67 -11.80 23.10
C ILE A 199 4.50 -12.65 23.61
N LYS A 200 3.55 -12.90 22.71
CA LYS A 200 2.39 -13.76 22.88
C LYS A 200 2.48 -14.97 21.94
N ALA A 201 1.75 -16.03 22.28
CA ALA A 201 1.61 -17.16 21.37
C ALA A 201 0.99 -16.68 20.04
N GLY A 202 1.52 -17.14 18.90
CA GLY A 202 1.14 -16.69 17.56
C GLY A 202 2.01 -15.57 16.97
N ASP A 203 2.80 -14.88 17.80
CA ASP A 203 3.77 -13.88 17.33
C ASP A 203 4.90 -14.51 16.52
N ILE A 204 5.44 -13.74 15.56
CA ILE A 204 6.53 -14.20 14.70
C ILE A 204 7.87 -13.86 15.33
N ILE A 205 8.74 -14.86 15.41
CA ILE A 205 10.10 -14.74 15.93
C ILE A 205 11.10 -14.91 14.79
N CYS A 206 11.94 -13.89 14.61
CA CYS A 206 12.98 -13.82 13.61
C CYS A 206 14.35 -13.82 14.27
N CYS A 207 15.08 -14.92 14.14
CA CYS A 207 16.44 -15.03 14.66
C CYS A 207 17.43 -14.38 13.68
N THR A 208 18.20 -13.38 14.11
CA THR A 208 19.12 -12.62 13.23
C THR A 208 20.58 -12.78 13.61
N ASN A 209 21.46 -12.58 12.64
CA ASN A 209 22.89 -12.41 12.85
C ASN A 209 23.33 -11.00 12.49
N ASN A 210 22.91 -10.00 13.27
CA ASN A 210 23.27 -8.57 13.30
C ASN A 210 23.62 -7.87 11.95
N ASN A 211 24.58 -8.39 11.17
CA ASN A 211 25.10 -7.84 9.92
C ASN A 211 25.02 -8.80 8.70
N PHE A 212 24.65 -10.08 8.87
CA PHE A 212 24.76 -11.09 7.80
C PHE A 212 23.41 -11.58 7.26
N GLY A 213 22.36 -11.62 8.09
CA GLY A 213 21.06 -12.12 7.64
C GLY A 213 20.18 -12.72 8.74
N LEU A 214 19.06 -13.29 8.31
CA LEU A 214 18.08 -14.02 9.11
C LEU A 214 18.45 -15.52 9.14
N TRP A 215 18.52 -16.10 10.33
CA TRP A 215 18.87 -17.49 10.57
C TRP A 215 17.68 -18.43 10.64
N GLY A 216 16.55 -17.91 11.13
CA GLY A 216 15.32 -18.68 11.13
C GLY A 216 14.12 -17.82 11.44
N ILE A 217 12.98 -18.33 11.01
CA ILE A 217 11.67 -17.76 11.28
C ILE A 217 10.87 -18.83 12.00
N GLY A 218 10.26 -18.46 13.10
CA GLY A 218 9.42 -19.34 13.89
C GLY A 218 8.22 -18.62 14.45
N ILE A 219 7.30 -19.39 15.02
CA ILE A 219 6.11 -18.90 15.70
C ILE A 219 6.25 -19.14 17.20
N ALA A 220 6.02 -18.11 18.00
CA ALA A 220 6.01 -18.23 19.45
C ALA A 220 4.83 -19.11 19.88
N LEU A 221 5.09 -20.09 20.73
CA LEU A 221 4.07 -20.99 21.28
C LEU A 221 3.79 -20.73 22.75
N SER A 222 4.60 -19.90 23.40
CA SER A 222 4.42 -19.53 24.80
C SER A 222 4.74 -18.06 25.04
N GLN A 223 4.19 -17.52 26.11
CA GLN A 223 4.71 -16.30 26.73
C GLN A 223 6.04 -16.58 27.44
N TYR A 224 6.64 -15.53 28.00
CA TYR A 224 7.87 -15.60 28.80
C TYR A 224 7.86 -16.75 29.82
N LYS A 225 8.97 -17.49 29.87
CA LYS A 225 9.27 -18.54 30.84
C LYS A 225 10.67 -18.34 31.41
N PHE A 226 10.88 -18.90 32.59
CA PHE A 226 12.16 -18.91 33.27
C PHE A 226 12.61 -20.34 33.57
N LYS A 227 13.88 -20.63 33.30
CA LYS A 227 14.56 -21.82 33.77
C LYS A 227 16.05 -21.52 33.87
N ASP A 228 16.62 -21.73 35.06
CA ASP A 228 18.03 -21.46 35.31
C ASP A 228 18.93 -22.20 34.32
N LYS A 229 19.86 -21.44 33.73
CA LYS A 229 20.85 -21.86 32.72
C LYS A 229 20.29 -22.78 31.62
N ILE A 230 19.10 -22.48 31.10
CA ILE A 230 18.44 -23.30 30.07
C ILE A 230 19.27 -23.42 28.77
N HIS A 231 20.05 -22.41 28.42
CA HIS A 231 20.78 -22.37 27.16
C HIS A 231 22.22 -21.89 27.34
N TYR A 232 23.18 -22.56 26.69
CA TYR A 232 24.57 -22.13 26.64
C TYR A 232 24.80 -21.16 25.49
N ALA A 233 25.20 -19.93 25.81
CA ALA A 233 25.28 -18.82 24.85
C ALA A 233 26.69 -18.59 24.27
N GLY A 234 27.71 -19.20 24.86
CA GLY A 234 29.10 -19.07 24.42
C GLY A 234 30.03 -18.60 25.54
N VAL A 235 31.19 -18.09 25.13
CA VAL A 235 32.18 -17.47 26.01
C VAL A 235 32.10 -15.95 25.84
N ASP A 236 32.03 -15.22 26.96
CA ASP A 236 32.00 -13.76 26.95
C ASP A 236 33.38 -13.13 26.68
N ASP A 237 33.44 -11.79 26.63
CA ASP A 237 34.66 -11.06 26.33
C ASP A 237 35.74 -11.20 27.44
N ASP A 238 35.34 -11.62 28.64
CA ASP A 238 36.21 -11.87 29.79
C ASP A 238 36.70 -13.34 29.86
N GLY A 239 36.26 -14.19 28.93
CA GLY A 239 36.65 -15.59 28.85
C GLY A 239 35.82 -16.54 29.72
N ASN A 240 34.68 -16.10 30.27
CA ASN A 240 33.80 -16.93 31.10
C ASN A 240 32.67 -17.57 30.27
N GLU A 241 32.21 -18.74 30.70
CA GLU A 241 31.04 -19.39 30.11
C GLU A 241 29.75 -18.61 30.43
N SER A 242 28.98 -18.28 29.39
CA SER A 242 27.72 -17.54 29.47
C SER A 242 26.53 -18.45 29.23
N TYR A 243 25.51 -18.33 30.08
CA TYR A 243 24.27 -19.09 30.02
C TYR A 243 23.05 -18.17 30.10
N TYR A 244 22.00 -18.50 29.35
CA TYR A 244 20.74 -17.75 29.28
C TYR A 244 19.66 -18.51 30.04
N SER A 245 18.71 -17.80 30.67
CA SER A 245 17.69 -18.40 31.57
C SER A 245 16.26 -17.98 31.28
N HIS A 246 16.08 -16.95 30.47
CA HIS A 246 14.78 -16.40 30.12
C HIS A 246 14.46 -16.84 28.71
N TYR A 247 13.32 -17.50 28.50
CA TYR A 247 13.04 -18.11 27.21
C TYR A 247 11.55 -18.13 26.85
N ILE A 248 11.29 -18.42 25.59
CA ILE A 248 9.97 -18.76 25.04
C ILE A 248 10.09 -20.01 24.17
N ASP A 249 9.00 -20.76 24.05
CA ASP A 249 8.93 -21.88 23.11
C ASP A 249 8.66 -21.34 21.69
N VAL A 250 9.40 -21.83 20.69
CA VAL A 250 9.31 -21.38 19.30
C VAL A 250 9.26 -22.56 18.35
N ALA A 251 8.21 -22.62 17.53
CA ALA A 251 8.15 -23.53 16.39
C ALA A 251 8.88 -22.91 15.19
N TRP A 252 10.15 -23.25 15.00
CA TRP A 252 10.92 -22.84 13.83
C TRP A 252 10.38 -23.49 12.54
N LEU A 253 10.20 -22.70 11.47
CA LEU A 253 9.54 -23.08 10.21
C LEU A 253 10.49 -23.11 9.01
N CYS A 254 11.52 -22.25 8.97
CA CYS A 254 12.48 -22.16 7.85
C CYS A 254 13.89 -22.53 8.32
N PHE A 255 14.53 -23.46 7.60
CA PHE A 255 15.79 -24.09 7.98
C PHE A 255 16.71 -24.16 6.76
N LYS A 256 17.85 -23.47 6.79
CA LYS A 256 19.03 -23.93 6.04
C LYS A 256 19.98 -24.48 7.09
N GLU A 257 20.20 -25.81 7.10
CA GLU A 257 21.13 -26.46 8.04
C GLU A 257 22.56 -25.89 7.92
N GLN A 258 22.88 -25.27 6.77
CA GLN A 258 24.08 -24.49 6.52
C GLN A 258 23.72 -23.23 5.72
N GLY A 259 23.61 -22.07 6.38
CA GLY A 259 23.42 -20.78 5.72
C GLY A 259 22.48 -19.81 6.45
N TYR A 260 22.43 -18.58 5.97
CA TYR A 260 21.55 -17.49 6.42
C TYR A 260 20.79 -16.90 5.23
N ILE A 261 19.62 -16.30 5.46
CA ILE A 261 18.88 -15.52 4.45
C ILE A 261 19.41 -14.07 4.51
N PRO A 262 20.00 -13.53 3.43
CA PRO A 262 20.55 -12.17 3.42
C PRO A 262 19.48 -11.09 3.61
N THR A 263 19.82 -9.98 4.26
CA THR A 263 18.91 -8.84 4.51
C THR A 263 18.35 -8.18 3.23
N SER A 264 19.02 -8.34 2.09
CA SER A 264 18.58 -7.83 0.79
C SER A 264 17.31 -8.50 0.25
N GLU A 265 16.89 -9.63 0.83
CA GLU A 265 15.64 -10.33 0.48
C GLU A 265 14.44 -9.91 1.36
N PHE A 266 14.67 -9.04 2.36
CA PHE A 266 13.63 -8.47 3.21
C PHE A 266 13.58 -6.93 3.11
N ASN A 267 12.52 -6.40 2.49
CA ASN A 267 12.02 -5.02 2.59
C ASN A 267 11.56 -4.62 4.03
N ILE A 268 12.30 -4.99 5.08
CA ILE A 268 12.02 -4.53 6.45
C ILE A 268 12.35 -3.04 6.52
N GLN A 269 11.34 -2.18 6.65
CA GLN A 269 11.57 -0.79 7.02
C GLN A 269 11.92 -0.71 8.51
N SER A 270 13.08 -0.15 8.78
CA SER A 270 13.66 0.00 10.10
C SER A 270 12.79 0.82 11.04
N THR A 271 12.48 0.28 12.21
CA THR A 271 12.34 1.12 13.41
C THR A 271 13.19 0.54 14.52
N GLU A 272 14.13 1.39 14.94
CA GLU A 272 14.98 1.32 16.14
C GLU A 272 16.30 0.51 16.03
N LYS A 273 17.35 1.28 15.64
CA LYS A 273 18.79 1.08 15.84
C LYS A 273 19.45 -0.16 15.18
N GLN A 274 19.92 -0.01 13.93
CA GLN A 274 21.35 0.03 13.52
C GLN A 274 21.64 -0.46 12.07
N TRP A 275 22.44 0.36 11.37
CA TRP A 275 23.42 0.17 10.27
C TRP A 275 23.05 -0.64 8.99
N GLN A 276 23.14 0.06 7.85
CA GLN A 276 22.85 -0.36 6.47
C GLN A 276 23.84 -1.43 5.94
N PRO A 277 23.40 -2.40 5.10
CA PRO A 277 24.31 -3.19 4.28
C PRO A 277 24.12 -3.01 2.75
N TYR A 278 25.27 -2.92 2.06
CA TYR A 278 25.45 -2.96 0.61
C TYR A 278 25.37 -4.41 0.07
N GLY A 279 24.83 -4.60 -1.14
CA GLY A 279 25.14 -5.73 -2.03
C GLY A 279 24.05 -6.79 -2.26
N THR A 280 23.84 -7.13 -3.53
CA THR A 280 22.79 -7.92 -4.23
C THR A 280 22.68 -9.41 -3.89
N LEU A 281 21.45 -9.99 -3.83
CA LEU A 281 21.19 -11.46 -3.90
C LEU A 281 19.78 -11.86 -4.47
N ASN A 282 19.68 -13.14 -4.86
CA ASN A 282 18.64 -13.85 -5.64
C ASN A 282 18.03 -15.05 -4.86
N GLN A 283 16.75 -15.39 -5.14
CA GLN A 283 15.94 -16.59 -4.77
C GLN A 283 14.85 -16.45 -3.68
N ARG A 284 13.83 -15.65 -4.00
CA ARG A 284 12.59 -15.32 -3.26
C ARG A 284 11.60 -16.49 -2.97
N ASN A 285 11.87 -17.72 -3.42
CA ASN A 285 10.84 -18.78 -3.56
C ASN A 285 10.69 -19.71 -2.34
N ASP A 286 11.60 -19.66 -1.35
CA ASP A 286 11.62 -20.57 -0.20
C ASP A 286 10.98 -19.98 1.08
N ILE A 287 10.61 -18.70 1.06
CA ILE A 287 9.90 -18.03 2.15
C ILE A 287 8.40 -18.10 1.87
N PRO A 288 7.56 -18.52 2.82
CA PRO A 288 6.13 -18.48 2.63
C PRO A 288 5.66 -17.07 2.37
N GLN A 289 4.89 -16.87 1.31
CA GLN A 289 4.45 -15.55 0.86
C GLN A 289 3.73 -14.73 1.94
N TYR A 290 3.13 -15.38 2.94
CA TYR A 290 2.49 -14.71 4.08
C TYR A 290 3.50 -14.21 5.13
N ILE A 291 4.64 -14.90 5.29
CA ILE A 291 5.75 -14.45 6.14
C ILE A 291 6.50 -13.32 5.45
N SER A 292 6.64 -13.34 4.11
CA SER A 292 7.13 -12.16 3.39
C SER A 292 6.17 -10.99 3.55
N ASN A 293 4.86 -11.16 3.38
CA ASN A 293 3.92 -10.03 3.51
C ASN A 293 3.93 -9.40 4.92
N TYR A 294 4.17 -10.21 5.95
CA TYR A 294 4.18 -9.79 7.34
C TYR A 294 5.52 -9.19 7.82
N LEU A 295 6.66 -9.78 7.45
CA LEU A 295 7.99 -9.22 7.79
C LEU A 295 8.29 -7.93 7.05
N LEU A 296 7.66 -7.71 5.91
CA LEU A 296 7.91 -6.59 5.02
C LEU A 296 7.05 -5.37 5.32
N ASN A 297 6.07 -5.46 6.21
CA ASN A 297 5.21 -4.38 6.71
C ASN A 297 5.07 -3.18 5.75
N SER A 298 4.68 -3.43 4.51
CA SER A 298 3.78 -2.53 3.79
C SER A 298 2.40 -3.11 4.05
N SER A 299 1.61 -2.43 4.87
CA SER A 299 0.18 -2.65 5.07
C SER A 299 -0.50 -3.36 3.90
N TYR A 300 -0.64 -4.69 3.97
CA TYR A 300 -1.46 -5.47 3.06
C TYR A 300 -2.89 -5.49 3.57
N THR A 301 -3.59 -4.38 3.38
CA THR A 301 -5.01 -4.42 3.04
C THR A 301 -5.07 -4.57 1.52
N ASP A 302 -5.48 -5.74 1.04
CA ASP A 302 -5.85 -6.05 -0.34
C ASP A 302 -5.03 -5.28 -1.41
N MET A 303 -3.79 -5.74 -1.60
CA MET A 303 -2.73 -5.06 -2.38
C MET A 303 -2.12 -5.98 -3.44
N GLU A 304 -2.94 -6.63 -4.27
CA GLU A 304 -2.46 -7.05 -5.60
C GLU A 304 -2.82 -6.01 -6.70
N ASP A 305 -3.76 -5.09 -6.43
CA ASP A 305 -4.09 -4.01 -7.37
C ASP A 305 -3.52 -2.62 -6.98
N ASN A 306 -3.18 -2.37 -5.71
CA ASN A 306 -2.81 -1.02 -5.23
C ASN A 306 -1.30 -0.67 -5.23
N ASN A 307 -0.40 -1.64 -5.50
CA ASN A 307 1.04 -1.47 -5.30
C ASN A 307 1.85 -1.07 -6.55
N LYS A 308 1.23 -0.36 -7.51
CA LYS A 308 1.98 0.24 -8.64
C LYS A 308 2.43 1.68 -8.34
N TYR A 309 1.65 2.41 -7.54
CA TYR A 309 1.78 3.87 -7.43
C TYR A 309 2.29 4.36 -6.06
N GLU A 310 2.38 3.49 -5.05
CA GLU A 310 2.65 3.85 -3.65
C GLU A 310 3.98 4.59 -3.45
N LYS A 311 5.04 4.20 -4.19
CA LYS A 311 6.33 4.92 -4.20
C LYS A 311 6.13 6.40 -4.55
N TYR A 312 5.40 6.66 -5.63
CA TYR A 312 5.17 8.03 -6.11
C TYR A 312 4.24 8.81 -5.19
N ILE A 313 3.23 8.14 -4.62
CA ILE A 313 2.32 8.73 -3.63
C ILE A 313 3.12 9.21 -2.41
N LYS A 314 3.97 8.35 -1.83
CA LYS A 314 4.83 8.73 -0.69
C LYS A 314 5.75 9.89 -1.03
N LEU A 315 6.37 9.87 -2.22
CA LEU A 315 7.24 10.94 -2.68
C LEU A 315 6.48 12.26 -2.83
N LEU A 316 5.28 12.22 -3.39
CA LEU A 316 4.40 13.38 -3.57
C LEU A 316 3.85 13.90 -2.23
N GLU A 317 3.52 13.02 -1.28
CA GLU A 317 3.00 13.41 0.03
C GLU A 317 4.01 14.20 0.85
N VAL A 318 5.27 13.76 0.82
CA VAL A 318 6.40 14.40 1.51
C VAL A 318 6.79 15.71 0.83
N ASN A 319 6.93 15.71 -0.50
CA ASN A 319 7.50 16.85 -1.22
C ASN A 319 6.47 17.83 -1.77
N LYS A 320 5.18 17.50 -1.75
CA LYS A 320 4.04 18.25 -2.33
C LYS A 320 4.11 18.52 -3.84
N ASN A 321 5.29 18.54 -4.44
CA ASN A 321 5.51 18.70 -5.87
C ASN A 321 6.45 17.60 -6.37
N LEU A 322 6.06 16.94 -7.47
CA LEU A 322 6.80 15.85 -8.10
C LEU A 322 6.95 16.11 -9.59
N ILE A 323 8.12 15.87 -10.16
CA ILE A 323 8.36 15.83 -11.61
C ILE A 323 8.66 14.40 -12.00
N LEU A 324 7.83 13.88 -12.90
CA LEU A 324 8.05 12.61 -13.60
C LEU A 324 8.81 12.94 -14.89
N THR A 325 10.07 12.54 -14.96
CA THR A 325 10.90 12.69 -16.16
C THR A 325 11.17 11.36 -16.83
N GLY A 326 11.75 11.37 -18.02
CA GLY A 326 12.13 10.16 -18.73
C GLY A 326 11.99 10.30 -20.23
N ALA A 327 12.35 9.23 -20.91
CA ALA A 327 12.22 9.11 -22.35
C ALA A 327 10.74 9.25 -22.81
N PRO A 328 10.49 9.59 -24.08
CA PRO A 328 9.12 9.71 -24.58
C PRO A 328 8.43 8.35 -24.65
N GLY A 329 7.13 8.36 -24.36
CA GLY A 329 6.29 7.17 -24.41
C GLY A 329 6.41 6.22 -23.23
N THR A 330 7.07 6.62 -22.14
CA THR A 330 7.12 5.85 -20.87
C THR A 330 5.86 5.99 -20.01
N GLY A 331 4.85 6.73 -20.49
CA GLY A 331 3.53 6.82 -19.87
C GLY A 331 3.47 7.72 -18.62
N LYS A 332 4.33 8.73 -18.52
CA LYS A 332 4.40 9.68 -17.39
C LYS A 332 3.06 10.39 -17.13
N THR A 333 2.39 10.85 -18.18
CA THR A 333 1.07 11.51 -18.07
C THR A 333 -0.01 10.56 -17.60
N TYR A 334 0.03 9.29 -18.06
CA TYR A 334 -0.86 8.24 -17.58
C TYR A 334 -0.59 7.93 -16.10
N LEU A 335 0.69 7.81 -15.73
CA LEU A 335 1.14 7.58 -14.36
C LEU A 335 0.70 8.72 -13.42
N ALA A 336 0.81 9.99 -13.83
CA ALA A 336 0.37 11.13 -13.04
C ALA A 336 -1.14 11.08 -12.71
N LYS A 337 -1.97 10.72 -13.70
CA LYS A 337 -3.42 10.55 -13.50
C LYS A 337 -3.72 9.36 -12.60
N ALA A 338 -3.04 8.23 -12.82
CA ALA A 338 -3.22 7.04 -12.01
C ALA A 338 -2.79 7.26 -10.54
N ILE A 339 -1.75 8.07 -10.29
CA ILE A 339 -1.38 8.51 -8.93
C ILE A 339 -2.51 9.32 -8.30
N ALA A 340 -3.13 10.23 -9.05
CA ALA A 340 -4.21 11.05 -8.53
C ALA A 340 -5.46 10.23 -8.18
N GLU A 341 -5.83 9.30 -9.06
CA GLU A 341 -6.90 8.32 -8.82
C GLU A 341 -6.60 7.44 -7.61
N ALA A 342 -5.38 6.92 -7.48
CA ALA A 342 -4.95 6.10 -6.35
C ALA A 342 -4.91 6.85 -5.01
N MET A 343 -4.82 8.19 -5.04
CA MET A 343 -4.88 9.04 -3.85
C MET A 343 -6.29 9.50 -3.49
N ASP A 344 -7.32 9.07 -4.24
CA ASP A 344 -8.69 9.58 -4.17
C ASP A 344 -8.74 11.12 -4.19
N ALA A 345 -7.89 11.70 -5.06
CA ALA A 345 -7.72 13.14 -5.18
C ALA A 345 -8.53 13.68 -6.36
N GLU A 346 -9.16 14.84 -6.17
CA GLU A 346 -9.61 15.62 -7.33
C GLU A 346 -8.40 16.17 -8.05
N TYR A 347 -8.37 16.11 -9.38
CA TYR A 347 -7.25 16.61 -10.14
C TYR A 347 -7.61 17.57 -11.25
N GLY A 348 -6.77 18.60 -11.39
CA GLY A 348 -6.74 19.51 -12.53
C GLY A 348 -5.66 19.08 -13.52
N PHE A 349 -5.83 19.43 -14.79
CA PHE A 349 -4.88 19.08 -15.84
C PHE A 349 -4.65 20.28 -16.77
N VAL A 350 -3.39 20.58 -17.04
CA VAL A 350 -2.97 21.55 -18.06
C VAL A 350 -1.75 21.01 -18.79
N GLN A 351 -1.56 21.41 -20.04
CA GLN A 351 -0.34 21.16 -20.79
C GLN A 351 0.33 22.50 -21.10
N PHE A 352 1.61 22.64 -20.78
CA PHE A 352 2.36 23.86 -21.09
C PHE A 352 2.81 23.89 -22.55
N HIS A 353 2.80 25.09 -23.10
CA HIS A 353 3.28 25.39 -24.44
C HIS A 353 4.05 26.73 -24.42
N PRO A 354 4.90 27.03 -25.42
CA PRO A 354 5.77 28.21 -25.38
C PRO A 354 5.05 29.55 -25.17
N SER A 355 3.79 29.67 -25.61
CA SER A 355 2.98 30.87 -25.42
C SER A 355 2.17 30.92 -24.12
N TYR A 356 2.31 29.93 -23.23
CA TYR A 356 1.54 29.84 -21.98
C TYR A 356 2.15 30.81 -20.97
N ASP A 357 1.32 31.62 -20.31
CA ASP A 357 1.81 32.72 -19.47
C ASP A 357 1.03 32.84 -18.14
N TYR A 358 1.52 33.70 -17.25
CA TYR A 358 0.91 34.00 -15.95
C TYR A 358 -0.59 34.31 -16.05
N THR A 359 -0.98 35.04 -17.11
CA THR A 359 -2.37 35.48 -17.27
C THR A 359 -3.38 34.36 -17.48
N ASP A 360 -2.91 33.20 -17.95
CA ASP A 360 -3.74 32.01 -18.16
C ASP A 360 -3.69 31.08 -16.94
N PHE A 361 -2.56 31.05 -16.25
CA PHE A 361 -2.31 30.16 -15.12
C PHE A 361 -2.86 30.69 -13.79
N VAL A 362 -2.55 31.95 -13.49
CA VAL A 362 -2.80 32.56 -12.17
C VAL A 362 -3.95 33.55 -12.25
N GLU A 363 -3.79 34.65 -13.00
CA GLU A 363 -4.83 35.65 -13.23
C GLU A 363 -4.43 36.67 -14.29
N GLY A 364 -5.41 37.23 -15.00
CA GLY A 364 -5.16 38.23 -16.02
C GLY A 364 -6.36 39.12 -16.30
N LEU A 365 -6.10 40.27 -16.92
CA LEU A 365 -7.15 41.11 -17.48
C LEU A 365 -7.65 40.51 -18.79
N ARG A 366 -8.97 40.42 -18.94
CA ARG A 366 -9.65 39.96 -20.17
C ARG A 366 -10.66 41.04 -20.60
N PRO A 367 -10.80 41.30 -21.91
CA PRO A 367 -11.75 42.29 -22.38
C PRO A 367 -13.19 41.82 -22.10
N THR A 368 -14.05 42.73 -21.68
CA THR A 368 -15.49 42.49 -21.55
C THR A 368 -16.19 42.74 -22.88
N PRO A 369 -17.40 42.19 -23.11
CA PRO A 369 -18.24 42.61 -24.23
C PRO A 369 -18.43 44.14 -24.24
N PRO A 370 -18.57 44.77 -25.42
CA PRO A 370 -18.75 46.21 -25.51
C PRO A 370 -19.99 46.66 -24.73
N ASP A 371 -19.88 47.79 -24.03
CA ASP A 371 -21.02 48.42 -23.40
C ASP A 371 -22.01 48.97 -24.45
N SER A 372 -23.14 49.52 -23.99
CA SER A 372 -24.16 50.12 -24.87
C SER A 372 -23.65 51.29 -25.72
N ASN A 373 -22.47 51.85 -25.41
CA ASN A 373 -21.80 52.91 -26.15
C ASN A 373 -20.64 52.39 -27.02
N GLY A 374 -20.43 51.07 -27.09
CA GLY A 374 -19.37 50.44 -27.88
C GLY A 374 -17.99 50.45 -27.22
N ASN A 375 -17.87 50.84 -25.95
CA ASN A 375 -16.59 50.83 -25.24
C ASN A 375 -16.27 49.43 -24.72
N ILE A 376 -15.01 49.01 -24.88
CA ILE A 376 -14.50 47.74 -24.36
C ILE A 376 -13.93 47.98 -22.95
N GLY A 377 -14.46 47.26 -21.96
CA GLY A 377 -13.91 47.22 -20.61
C GLY A 377 -12.91 46.08 -20.42
N PHE A 378 -12.28 46.03 -19.25
CA PHE A 378 -11.43 44.90 -18.83
C PHE A 378 -11.88 44.40 -17.47
N GLU A 379 -11.96 43.08 -17.33
CA GLU A 379 -12.23 42.41 -16.07
C GLU A 379 -11.07 41.48 -15.69
N ARG A 380 -10.78 41.38 -14.39
CA ARG A 380 -9.83 40.40 -13.87
C ARG A 380 -10.49 39.03 -13.93
N LYS A 381 -9.80 38.05 -14.52
CA LYS A 381 -10.18 36.64 -14.48
C LYS A 381 -9.14 35.80 -13.77
N ASP A 382 -9.61 34.89 -12.93
CA ASP A 382 -8.80 33.85 -12.33
C ASP A 382 -8.34 32.85 -13.39
N GLY A 383 -7.06 32.52 -13.35
CA GLY A 383 -6.46 31.48 -14.17
C GLY A 383 -6.76 30.08 -13.65
N VAL A 384 -6.34 29.07 -14.41
CA VAL A 384 -6.69 27.67 -14.15
C VAL A 384 -6.21 27.18 -12.77
N PHE A 385 -5.03 27.60 -12.33
CA PHE A 385 -4.45 27.15 -11.07
C PHE A 385 -5.04 27.88 -9.87
N LYS A 386 -5.32 29.18 -10.01
CA LYS A 386 -5.98 29.96 -8.96
C LYS A 386 -7.39 29.45 -8.68
N ASN A 387 -8.18 29.20 -9.74
CA ASN A 387 -9.49 28.55 -9.61
C ASN A 387 -9.39 27.18 -8.93
N PHE A 388 -8.43 26.35 -9.31
CA PHE A 388 -8.22 25.05 -8.68
C PHE A 388 -7.92 25.16 -7.18
N CYS A 389 -7.13 26.16 -6.76
CA CYS A 389 -6.86 26.40 -5.35
C CYS A 389 -8.11 26.89 -4.58
N ILE A 390 -8.98 27.68 -5.20
CA ILE A 390 -10.27 28.08 -4.62
C ILE A 390 -11.11 26.84 -4.33
N GLU A 391 -11.22 25.92 -5.31
CA GLU A 391 -11.96 24.67 -5.13
C GLU A 391 -11.36 23.78 -4.03
N ALA A 392 -10.03 23.71 -3.93
CA ALA A 392 -9.36 22.98 -2.86
C ALA A 392 -9.62 23.56 -1.46
N ILE A 393 -9.79 24.88 -1.34
CA ILE A 393 -10.18 25.55 -0.09
C ILE A 393 -11.64 25.27 0.24
N ARG A 394 -12.54 25.36 -0.73
CA ARG A 394 -13.97 25.05 -0.54
C ARG A 394 -14.20 23.58 -0.17
N GLY A 395 -13.46 22.65 -0.79
CA GLY A 395 -13.47 21.23 -0.45
C GLY A 395 -13.03 20.93 0.99
N LYS A 396 -12.24 21.83 1.61
CA LYS A 396 -11.85 21.76 3.03
C LYS A 396 -12.99 22.22 3.96
N GLN A 397 -13.90 23.07 3.51
CA GLN A 397 -14.99 23.64 4.31
C GLN A 397 -16.18 22.67 4.51
N ASN A 398 -16.35 21.66 3.64
CA ASN A 398 -17.35 20.60 3.79
C ASN A 398 -17.06 19.60 4.95
N PHE A 399 -15.96 19.78 5.69
CA PHE A 399 -15.53 18.93 6.80
C PHE A 399 -15.48 19.67 8.16
N ILE A 400 -16.25 20.75 8.33
CA ILE A 400 -16.38 21.39 9.65
C ILE A 400 -17.43 20.62 10.47
N ALA A 401 -16.97 19.76 11.38
CA ALA A 401 -17.82 19.17 12.42
C ALA A 401 -18.33 20.28 13.36
N TYR A 402 -19.65 20.49 13.44
CA TYR A 402 -20.25 21.51 14.32
C TYR A 402 -20.25 21.02 15.79
N LYS A 403 -19.95 21.92 16.73
CA LYS A 403 -19.69 21.57 18.15
C LYS A 403 -20.95 21.56 19.01
N SER A 404 -22.07 22.12 18.56
CA SER A 404 -23.33 22.17 19.33
C SER A 404 -24.57 21.85 18.49
N ALA A 405 -25.62 21.35 19.14
CA ALA A 405 -26.92 21.07 18.50
C ALA A 405 -27.57 22.32 17.90
N SER A 406 -27.33 23.50 18.49
CA SER A 406 -27.81 24.79 17.97
C SER A 406 -27.11 25.19 16.68
N GLU A 407 -25.80 25.01 16.58
CA GLU A 407 -25.03 25.30 15.36
C GLU A 407 -25.43 24.33 14.23
N ALA A 408 -25.55 23.03 14.55
CA ALA A 408 -25.96 22.00 13.61
C ALA A 408 -27.34 22.29 13.01
N LEU A 409 -28.31 22.69 13.85
CA LEU A 409 -29.65 23.05 13.40
C LEU A 409 -29.66 24.32 12.52
N LEU A 410 -28.87 25.34 12.89
CA LEU A 410 -28.77 26.58 12.13
C LEU A 410 -28.22 26.32 10.72
N SER A 411 -27.11 25.57 10.61
CA SER A 411 -26.49 25.24 9.33
C SER A 411 -27.42 24.40 8.44
N PHE A 412 -28.14 23.44 9.01
CA PHE A 412 -29.14 22.69 8.25
C PHE A 412 -30.25 23.59 7.69
N LYS A 413 -30.68 24.62 8.43
CA LYS A 413 -31.66 25.60 7.94
C LYS A 413 -31.10 26.51 6.85
N GLU A 414 -29.81 26.88 6.90
CA GLU A 414 -29.16 27.60 5.80
C GLU A 414 -29.10 26.75 4.51
N ASP A 415 -28.74 25.47 4.60
CA ASP A 415 -28.76 24.57 3.45
C ASP A 415 -30.16 24.45 2.84
N LEU A 416 -31.21 24.42 3.67
CA LEU A 416 -32.59 24.43 3.20
C LEU A 416 -32.97 25.76 2.51
N ARG A 417 -32.38 26.89 2.91
CA ARG A 417 -32.60 28.19 2.24
C ARG A 417 -31.92 28.23 0.88
N GLU A 418 -30.70 27.72 0.78
CA GLU A 418 -29.94 27.70 -0.48
C GLU A 418 -30.54 26.71 -1.49
N LYS A 419 -30.82 25.48 -1.04
CA LYS A 419 -31.27 24.37 -1.91
C LYS A 419 -32.78 24.31 -2.09
N GLY A 420 -33.54 25.07 -1.32
CA GLY A 420 -35.01 25.10 -1.30
C GLY A 420 -35.66 23.87 -0.64
N SER A 421 -35.13 22.67 -0.84
CA SER A 421 -35.55 21.46 -0.15
C SER A 421 -34.45 20.40 -0.12
N ILE A 422 -34.44 19.58 0.93
CA ILE A 422 -33.51 18.45 1.09
C ILE A 422 -34.32 17.15 1.20
N GLU A 423 -33.85 16.12 0.50
CA GLU A 423 -34.45 14.78 0.48
C GLU A 423 -33.82 13.91 1.57
N ILE A 424 -34.65 13.41 2.50
CA ILE A 424 -34.21 12.68 3.70
C ILE A 424 -34.88 11.29 3.75
N PRO A 425 -34.13 10.19 3.90
CA PRO A 425 -34.73 8.86 4.00
C PRO A 425 -35.57 8.71 5.28
N SER A 426 -36.76 8.14 5.15
CA SER A 426 -37.67 7.89 6.27
C SER A 426 -37.18 6.75 7.17
N PHE A 427 -37.27 6.92 8.48
CA PHE A 427 -36.92 5.90 9.48
C PHE A 427 -37.78 4.62 9.38
N ARG A 428 -39.05 4.71 8.97
CA ARG A 428 -39.98 3.55 8.94
C ARG A 428 -40.16 2.90 7.56
N SER A 429 -39.63 3.49 6.49
CA SER A 429 -39.91 3.05 5.11
C SER A 429 -38.79 3.48 4.17
N ASN A 430 -38.54 2.75 3.08
CA ASN A 430 -37.63 3.17 1.98
C ASN A 430 -38.11 4.41 1.18
N LEU A 431 -39.01 5.22 1.75
CA LEU A 431 -39.52 6.44 1.14
C LEU A 431 -38.61 7.62 1.49
N ILE A 432 -38.41 8.50 0.51
CA ILE A 432 -37.69 9.76 0.66
C ILE A 432 -38.69 10.83 1.12
N ILE A 433 -38.33 11.56 2.17
CA ILE A 433 -39.09 12.67 2.73
C ILE A 433 -38.49 13.96 2.20
N LYS A 434 -39.26 14.71 1.41
CA LYS A 434 -38.88 16.07 1.01
C LYS A 434 -39.08 17.03 2.17
N THR A 435 -38.00 17.67 2.61
CA THR A 435 -37.98 18.57 3.77
C THR A 435 -37.68 19.99 3.31
N SER A 436 -38.45 20.97 3.77
CA SER A 436 -38.27 22.40 3.44
C SER A 436 -38.62 23.31 4.62
N LEU A 437 -38.27 24.59 4.52
CA LEU A 437 -38.73 25.60 5.47
C LEU A 437 -40.16 26.03 5.14
N SER A 438 -40.98 26.17 6.18
CA SER A 438 -42.33 26.75 6.08
C SER A 438 -42.30 28.28 6.10
N SER A 439 -43.46 28.91 5.84
CA SER A 439 -43.61 30.38 5.90
C SER A 439 -43.30 31.01 7.27
N THR A 440 -43.22 30.20 8.33
CA THR A 440 -42.87 30.60 9.70
C THR A 440 -41.46 30.13 10.10
N GLU A 441 -40.60 29.86 9.12
CA GLU A 441 -39.22 29.33 9.28
C GLU A 441 -39.09 28.03 10.10
N CYS A 442 -40.17 27.29 10.29
CA CYS A 442 -40.12 25.97 10.92
C CYS A 442 -39.82 24.90 9.87
N ILE A 443 -39.07 23.86 10.24
CA ILE A 443 -38.83 22.69 9.37
C ILE A 443 -40.16 21.99 9.11
N SER A 444 -40.43 21.66 7.85
CA SER A 444 -41.69 21.11 7.40
C SER A 444 -41.52 20.03 6.34
N VAL A 445 -42.53 19.18 6.20
CA VAL A 445 -42.61 18.15 5.16
C VAL A 445 -43.81 18.49 4.28
N PRO A 446 -43.60 19.12 3.11
CA PRO A 446 -44.69 19.65 2.28
C PRO A 446 -45.71 18.58 1.86
N GLU A 447 -45.25 17.34 1.65
CA GLU A 447 -46.07 16.21 1.22
C GLU A 447 -47.02 15.71 2.32
N LYS A 448 -46.81 16.10 3.57
CA LYS A 448 -47.69 15.77 4.70
C LYS A 448 -48.40 17.03 5.20
N SER A 449 -49.68 17.14 4.82
CA SER A 449 -50.53 18.28 5.15
C SER A 449 -50.43 18.68 6.64
N GLY A 450 -49.93 19.89 6.89
CA GLY A 450 -49.86 20.49 8.21
C GLY A 450 -48.70 20.05 9.10
N TRP A 451 -47.81 19.15 8.66
CA TRP A 451 -46.69 18.72 9.51
C TRP A 451 -45.55 19.73 9.53
N ARG A 452 -45.21 20.20 10.73
CA ARG A 452 -44.08 21.11 11.01
C ARG A 452 -43.49 20.76 12.38
N VAL A 453 -42.22 21.07 12.56
CA VAL A 453 -41.50 20.92 13.84
C VAL A 453 -40.84 22.24 14.21
N SER A 454 -41.00 22.65 15.48
CA SER A 454 -40.35 23.85 16.02
C SER A 454 -38.88 23.58 16.31
N ASP A 455 -38.08 24.64 16.28
CA ASP A 455 -36.65 24.56 16.59
C ASP A 455 -36.43 24.00 18.01
N GLU A 456 -37.22 24.41 19.01
CA GLU A 456 -37.18 23.87 20.38
C GLU A 456 -37.32 22.35 20.43
N LYS A 457 -38.29 21.81 19.67
CA LYS A 457 -38.55 20.37 19.64
C LYS A 457 -37.47 19.61 18.89
N MET A 458 -36.89 20.22 17.85
CA MET A 458 -35.78 19.63 17.11
C MET A 458 -34.49 19.65 17.94
N LEU A 459 -34.18 20.75 18.62
CA LEU A 459 -33.04 20.85 19.53
C LEU A 459 -33.12 19.83 20.66
N ALA A 460 -34.29 19.71 21.31
CA ALA A 460 -34.52 18.69 22.32
C ALA A 460 -34.28 17.27 21.79
N TYR A 461 -34.69 17.00 20.54
CA TYR A 461 -34.36 15.74 19.88
C TYR A 461 -32.86 15.57 19.67
N LEU A 462 -32.18 16.57 19.10
CA LEU A 462 -30.74 16.58 18.78
C LEU A 462 -29.83 16.47 20.01
N GLU A 463 -30.31 16.88 21.18
CA GLU A 463 -29.59 16.74 22.46
C GLU A 463 -29.87 15.40 23.13
N THR A 464 -31.13 14.94 23.16
CA THR A 464 -31.53 13.79 24.01
C THR A 464 -31.66 12.46 23.27
N GLY A 465 -31.96 12.49 21.98
CA GLY A 465 -32.20 11.27 21.18
C GLY A 465 -33.61 10.73 21.31
N THR A 466 -34.47 11.45 22.04
CA THR A 466 -35.80 10.96 22.40
C THR A 466 -36.90 11.73 21.67
N CYS A 467 -37.85 11.00 21.10
CA CYS A 467 -39.10 11.53 20.57
C CYS A 467 -40.25 10.56 20.90
N HIS A 468 -41.50 11.04 20.81
CA HIS A 468 -42.66 10.16 20.95
C HIS A 468 -42.69 9.08 19.85
N GLU A 469 -43.18 7.88 20.17
CA GLU A 469 -43.17 6.72 19.27
C GLU A 469 -43.79 6.99 17.90
N ASN A 470 -44.78 7.89 17.82
CA ASN A 470 -45.49 8.26 16.60
C ASN A 470 -44.84 9.41 15.80
N ASP A 471 -43.73 9.98 16.26
CA ASP A 471 -43.07 11.13 15.64
C ASP A 471 -41.94 10.74 14.67
N THR A 472 -42.34 10.06 13.60
CA THR A 472 -41.41 9.48 12.63
C THR A 472 -40.60 10.50 11.85
N TYR A 473 -41.17 11.69 11.60
CA TYR A 473 -40.54 12.73 10.81
C TYR A 473 -39.53 13.52 11.62
N THR A 474 -39.84 13.89 12.88
CA THR A 474 -38.84 14.49 13.77
C THR A 474 -37.68 13.54 13.98
N LYS A 475 -37.94 12.23 14.14
CA LYS A 475 -36.89 11.21 14.22
C LYS A 475 -36.00 11.16 12.97
N SER A 476 -36.60 11.02 11.79
CA SER A 476 -35.86 10.87 10.52
C SER A 476 -35.01 12.11 10.21
N ILE A 477 -35.61 13.29 10.37
CA ILE A 477 -34.94 14.57 10.12
C ILE A 477 -33.86 14.83 11.18
N GLY A 478 -34.17 14.56 12.46
CA GLY A 478 -33.23 14.74 13.55
C GLY A 478 -32.04 13.76 13.48
N ASP A 479 -32.24 12.52 13.05
CA ASP A 479 -31.17 11.54 12.82
C ASP A 479 -30.30 11.95 11.63
N TYR A 480 -30.91 12.50 10.58
CA TYR A 480 -30.17 13.08 9.46
C TYR A 480 -29.32 14.27 9.90
N ILE A 481 -29.91 15.20 10.66
CA ILE A 481 -29.17 16.35 11.20
C ILE A 481 -28.05 15.88 12.13
N ARG A 482 -28.31 14.89 12.99
CA ARG A 482 -27.26 14.28 13.83
C ARG A 482 -26.14 13.70 12.99
N LYS A 483 -26.47 12.88 12.00
CA LYS A 483 -25.48 12.18 11.18
C LYS A 483 -24.63 13.14 10.34
N GLN A 484 -25.24 14.19 9.80
CA GLN A 484 -24.60 15.07 8.83
C GLN A 484 -24.04 16.36 9.45
N TYR A 485 -24.57 16.80 10.59
CA TYR A 485 -24.25 18.11 11.17
C TYR A 485 -23.87 18.06 12.66
N LEU A 486 -24.02 16.95 13.38
CA LEU A 486 -23.79 16.90 14.84
C LEU A 486 -22.71 15.87 15.18
N SER A 487 -21.67 16.28 15.91
CA SER A 487 -20.63 15.37 16.34
C SER A 487 -21.16 14.40 17.40
N ASN A 488 -21.10 13.09 17.11
CA ASN A 488 -20.73 12.03 18.07
C ASN A 488 -20.75 10.67 17.37
N ILE A 489 -19.57 10.09 17.11
CA ILE A 489 -19.08 8.87 17.80
C ILE A 489 -17.55 8.92 17.80
N SER A 490 -17.00 8.81 19.01
CA SER A 490 -15.64 8.37 19.30
C SER A 490 -15.45 6.90 18.89
N ALA A 491 -14.88 6.66 17.71
CA ALA A 491 -14.10 5.48 17.33
C ALA A 491 -13.45 5.79 15.96
N ASP A 492 -12.13 5.89 15.94
CA ASP A 492 -11.28 5.90 14.74
C ASP A 492 -11.69 6.76 13.54
N ILE A 493 -11.65 8.09 13.70
CA ILE A 493 -11.42 8.98 12.56
C ILE A 493 -10.17 9.82 12.84
N ASN A 494 -9.11 9.49 12.12
CA ASN A 494 -7.90 10.30 12.00
C ASN A 494 -8.31 11.73 11.60
N PRO A 495 -7.92 12.78 12.34
CA PRO A 495 -8.25 14.18 12.03
C PRO A 495 -7.54 14.74 10.77
N HIS A 496 -7.16 13.89 9.80
CA HIS A 496 -6.23 14.25 8.73
C HIS A 496 -6.74 14.17 7.29
N THR A 497 -7.92 13.64 6.98
CA THR A 497 -8.32 13.51 5.56
C THR A 497 -9.14 14.71 5.08
N SER A 498 -8.50 15.88 5.01
CA SER A 498 -8.89 16.89 4.02
C SER A 498 -8.81 16.24 2.64
N LYS A 499 -9.87 16.35 1.82
CA LYS A 499 -9.84 15.87 0.43
C LYS A 499 -8.59 16.42 -0.27
N LYS A 500 -7.83 15.53 -0.93
CA LYS A 500 -6.58 15.86 -1.60
C LYS A 500 -6.87 16.41 -3.00
N PHE A 501 -6.07 17.35 -3.45
CA PHE A 501 -6.19 17.99 -4.74
C PHE A 501 -4.85 17.90 -5.47
N ILE A 502 -4.81 17.36 -6.69
CA ILE A 502 -3.58 17.23 -7.49
C ILE A 502 -3.68 18.06 -8.76
N PHE A 503 -2.71 18.94 -9.01
CA PHE A 503 -2.65 19.69 -10.25
C PHE A 503 -1.57 19.11 -11.16
N ILE A 504 -1.99 18.53 -12.29
CA ILE A 504 -1.10 17.88 -13.25
C ILE A 504 -0.70 18.90 -14.33
N ILE A 505 0.62 19.08 -14.52
CA ILE A 505 1.20 19.96 -15.53
C ILE A 505 1.99 19.09 -16.51
N ASP A 506 1.40 18.84 -17.66
CA ASP A 506 2.03 18.07 -18.73
C ASP A 506 3.01 18.95 -19.52
N GLU A 507 4.14 18.38 -19.94
CA GLU A 507 5.17 19.08 -20.72
C GLU A 507 5.68 20.36 -20.01
N ILE A 508 5.92 20.25 -18.70
CA ILE A 508 6.20 21.40 -17.83
C ILE A 508 7.40 22.24 -18.29
N ASN A 509 8.36 21.63 -18.97
CA ASN A 509 9.56 22.28 -19.51
C ASN A 509 9.35 23.04 -20.84
N ARG A 510 8.15 23.00 -21.43
CA ARG A 510 7.83 23.74 -22.67
C ARG A 510 7.32 25.17 -22.42
N GLY A 511 7.12 25.55 -21.16
CA GLY A 511 6.80 26.92 -20.76
C GLY A 511 7.90 27.52 -19.89
N GLU A 512 7.98 28.85 -19.85
CA GLU A 512 8.90 29.56 -18.95
C GLU A 512 8.31 29.55 -17.53
N ILE A 513 8.59 28.48 -16.77
CA ILE A 513 7.87 28.19 -15.52
C ILE A 513 8.02 29.32 -14.49
N SER A 514 9.21 29.94 -14.41
CA SER A 514 9.45 31.09 -13.53
C SER A 514 8.50 32.26 -13.81
N LYS A 515 8.23 32.51 -15.09
CA LYS A 515 7.30 33.56 -15.54
C LYS A 515 5.85 33.15 -15.32
N ILE A 516 5.50 31.90 -15.63
CA ILE A 516 4.13 31.37 -15.49
C ILE A 516 3.68 31.36 -14.03
N PHE A 517 4.53 30.94 -13.10
CA PHE A 517 4.19 30.93 -11.67
C PHE A 517 4.31 32.31 -11.02
N GLY A 518 5.14 33.22 -11.55
CA GLY A 518 5.30 34.57 -11.01
C GLY A 518 5.58 34.58 -9.50
N GLU A 519 4.74 35.26 -8.72
CA GLU A 519 4.90 35.38 -7.27
C GLU A 519 4.59 34.06 -6.53
N LEU A 520 3.81 33.16 -7.13
CA LEU A 520 3.42 31.89 -6.53
C LEU A 520 4.62 30.98 -6.31
N PHE A 521 5.74 31.27 -6.97
CA PHE A 521 7.03 30.63 -6.79
C PHE A 521 7.47 30.49 -5.32
N PHE A 522 7.05 31.43 -4.46
CA PHE A 522 7.26 31.32 -3.02
C PHE A 522 6.32 30.29 -2.39
N SER A 523 5.02 30.39 -2.67
CA SER A 523 3.96 29.53 -2.13
C SER A 523 3.97 28.08 -2.64
N ILE A 524 4.73 27.78 -3.70
CA ILE A 524 4.90 26.40 -4.19
C ILE A 524 5.80 25.54 -3.31
N ASP A 525 6.66 26.20 -2.54
CA ASP A 525 7.58 25.52 -1.65
C ASP A 525 6.80 24.79 -0.54
N PRO A 526 7.11 23.50 -0.27
CA PRO A 526 6.39 22.72 0.75
C PRO A 526 6.36 23.35 2.14
N GLY A 527 7.42 24.10 2.50
CA GLY A 527 7.50 24.81 3.79
C GLY A 527 6.62 26.05 3.88
N TYR A 528 6.16 26.58 2.74
CA TYR A 528 5.38 27.81 2.62
C TYR A 528 4.00 27.53 2.00
N ARG A 529 3.38 26.39 2.33
CA ARG A 529 1.99 26.10 1.98
C ARG A 529 1.02 26.71 3.00
N GLY A 530 -0.18 27.08 2.57
CA GLY A 530 -1.17 27.73 3.43
C GLY A 530 -0.85 29.20 3.68
N GLU A 531 -1.42 29.77 4.74
CA GLU A 531 -1.29 31.20 5.06
C GLU A 531 0.17 31.67 5.26
N SER A 532 1.09 30.78 5.63
CA SER A 532 2.52 31.09 5.74
C SER A 532 3.17 31.43 4.39
N GLY A 533 2.57 31.01 3.28
CA GLY A 533 3.00 31.27 1.92
C GLY A 533 2.29 32.43 1.23
N LEU A 534 1.59 33.27 1.98
CA LEU A 534 0.75 34.32 1.40
C LEU A 534 1.59 35.33 0.60
N VAL A 535 1.17 35.55 -0.65
CA VAL A 535 1.76 36.51 -1.59
C VAL A 535 0.68 37.41 -2.19
N LYS A 536 1.05 38.64 -2.53
CA LYS A 536 0.19 39.56 -3.26
C LYS A 536 0.41 39.33 -4.76
N THR A 537 -0.62 38.89 -5.48
CA THR A 537 -0.55 38.68 -6.94
C THR A 537 -0.58 40.00 -7.70
N GLN A 538 -0.22 39.97 -8.99
CA GLN A 538 -0.13 41.16 -9.84
C GLN A 538 -1.41 42.01 -9.83
N TYR A 539 -2.59 41.39 -9.79
CA TYR A 539 -3.88 42.07 -9.81
C TYR A 539 -4.64 41.99 -8.48
N GLN A 540 -3.95 41.73 -7.36
CA GLN A 540 -4.55 41.60 -6.03
C GLN A 540 -5.44 42.80 -5.65
N ASN A 541 -5.01 44.02 -5.99
CA ASN A 541 -5.74 45.24 -5.65
C ASN A 541 -7.12 45.36 -6.34
N LEU A 542 -7.39 44.52 -7.34
CA LEU A 542 -8.68 44.45 -8.03
C LEU A 542 -9.67 43.47 -7.38
N ILE A 543 -9.23 42.69 -6.38
CA ILE A 543 -10.10 41.81 -5.59
C ILE A 543 -10.82 42.67 -4.56
N THR A 544 -12.09 42.93 -4.81
CA THR A 544 -12.94 43.80 -3.97
C THR A 544 -13.95 43.03 -3.13
N ASP A 545 -14.24 41.79 -3.53
CA ASP A 545 -15.14 40.89 -2.81
C ASP A 545 -14.45 40.29 -1.59
N LYS A 546 -14.95 40.61 -0.39
CA LYS A 546 -14.43 40.09 0.88
C LYS A 546 -14.73 38.61 1.10
N THR A 547 -15.62 38.02 0.29
CA THR A 547 -15.93 36.59 0.35
C THR A 547 -14.95 35.73 -0.46
N ASP A 548 -14.09 36.37 -1.27
CA ASP A 548 -13.02 35.69 -1.99
C ASP A 548 -11.98 35.12 -0.99
N PRO A 549 -11.68 33.81 -1.03
CA PRO A 549 -10.68 33.19 -0.14
C PRO A 549 -9.29 33.84 -0.22
N PHE A 550 -8.99 34.53 -1.32
CA PHE A 550 -7.72 35.20 -1.56
C PHE A 550 -7.80 36.72 -1.47
N TYR A 551 -8.82 37.28 -0.81
CA TYR A 551 -8.96 38.74 -0.60
C TYR A 551 -7.70 39.37 0.02
N ASP A 552 -7.14 38.74 1.06
CA ASP A 552 -5.95 39.24 1.75
C ASP A 552 -4.63 38.84 1.08
N GLY A 553 -4.67 37.93 0.11
CA GLY A 553 -3.50 37.46 -0.62
C GLY A 553 -3.68 36.03 -1.09
N PHE A 554 -2.95 35.65 -2.13
CA PHE A 554 -2.95 34.30 -2.65
C PHE A 554 -1.98 33.41 -1.88
N TYR A 555 -2.35 32.15 -1.64
CA TYR A 555 -1.45 31.10 -1.21
C TYR A 555 -1.90 29.77 -1.79
N VAL A 556 -0.98 28.80 -1.89
CA VAL A 556 -1.38 27.45 -2.29
C VAL A 556 -1.78 26.62 -1.07
N PRO A 557 -2.98 26.03 -1.03
CA PRO A 557 -3.46 25.23 0.10
C PRO A 557 -2.58 24.01 0.39
N SER A 558 -2.51 23.59 1.65
CA SER A 558 -1.70 22.43 2.09
C SER A 558 -2.18 21.07 1.56
N ASN A 559 -3.44 21.00 1.13
CA ASN A 559 -4.05 19.83 0.49
C ASN A 559 -3.90 19.83 -1.04
N VAL A 560 -3.23 20.83 -1.63
CA VAL A 560 -2.88 20.87 -3.05
C VAL A 560 -1.48 20.31 -3.27
N TYR A 561 -1.38 19.43 -4.26
CA TYR A 561 -0.17 18.76 -4.72
C TYR A 561 0.03 19.07 -6.20
N ILE A 562 1.27 19.05 -6.70
CA ILE A 562 1.58 19.31 -8.11
C ILE A 562 2.36 18.13 -8.69
N ILE A 563 1.94 17.62 -9.86
CA ILE A 563 2.70 16.62 -10.62
C ILE A 563 3.04 17.21 -12.00
N GLY A 564 4.32 17.42 -12.26
CA GLY A 564 4.83 17.79 -13.59
C GLY A 564 5.26 16.56 -14.38
N THR A 565 5.06 16.56 -15.70
CA THR A 565 5.68 15.57 -16.60
C THR A 565 6.69 16.28 -17.52
N MET A 566 7.79 15.60 -17.82
CA MET A 566 8.87 16.15 -18.64
C MET A 566 9.46 15.08 -19.56
N ASN A 567 9.77 15.45 -20.82
CA ASN A 567 10.62 14.64 -21.69
C ASN A 567 12.06 15.16 -21.64
N ASP A 568 13.02 14.26 -21.50
CA ASP A 568 14.44 14.62 -21.33
C ASP A 568 15.12 15.10 -22.62
N ILE A 569 14.60 14.69 -23.79
CA ILE A 569 15.26 14.93 -25.09
C ILE A 569 14.67 16.08 -25.91
N ASP A 570 13.60 16.71 -25.43
CA ASP A 570 12.93 17.78 -26.18
C ASP A 570 13.89 18.96 -26.36
N ARG A 571 14.25 19.27 -27.61
CA ARG A 571 15.29 20.27 -27.95
C ARG A 571 14.82 21.73 -27.81
N SER A 572 13.53 21.96 -27.60
CA SER A 572 12.88 23.28 -27.54
C SER A 572 12.43 23.66 -26.13
N VAL A 573 13.17 23.23 -25.12
CA VAL A 573 12.76 23.31 -23.71
C VAL A 573 13.51 24.41 -22.98
N GLU A 574 12.79 25.07 -22.06
CA GLU A 574 13.38 26.04 -21.16
C GLU A 574 14.22 25.33 -20.10
N SER A 575 15.42 25.85 -19.81
CA SER A 575 16.27 25.27 -18.78
C SER A 575 15.68 25.55 -17.41
N MET A 576 15.33 24.50 -16.65
CA MET A 576 14.80 24.69 -15.31
C MET A 576 15.87 25.14 -14.32
N ASP A 577 15.68 26.32 -13.74
CA ASP A 577 16.61 26.95 -12.81
C ASP A 577 16.77 26.14 -11.50
N PHE A 578 17.91 26.31 -10.84
CA PHE A 578 18.28 25.64 -9.60
C PHE A 578 17.27 25.89 -8.47
N ALA A 579 16.68 27.08 -8.42
CA ALA A 579 15.65 27.41 -7.45
C ALA A 579 14.39 26.54 -7.62
N MET A 580 14.05 26.19 -8.86
CA MET A 580 12.94 25.27 -9.16
C MET A 580 13.27 23.83 -8.82
N ARG A 581 14.47 23.38 -9.20
CA ARG A 581 14.92 22.01 -8.91
C ARG A 581 14.80 21.63 -7.42
N ARG A 582 14.97 22.59 -6.50
CA ARG A 582 14.85 22.37 -5.05
C ARG A 582 13.41 22.23 -4.52
N ARG A 583 12.40 22.67 -5.27
CA ARG A 583 10.99 22.69 -4.83
C ARG A 583 10.16 21.53 -5.36
N PHE A 584 10.74 20.75 -6.26
CA PHE A 584 10.16 19.55 -6.82
C PHE A 584 11.04 18.36 -6.47
N ALA A 585 10.42 17.25 -6.07
CA ALA A 585 11.07 15.95 -6.16
C ALA A 585 11.14 15.52 -7.64
N TRP A 586 12.16 14.73 -7.98
CA TRP A 586 12.39 14.28 -9.34
C TRP A 586 12.44 12.76 -9.35
N GLU A 587 11.65 12.18 -10.24
CA GLU A 587 11.62 10.73 -10.43
C GLU A 587 11.69 10.44 -11.93
N GLU A 588 12.72 9.69 -12.32
CA GLU A 588 12.88 9.22 -13.69
C GLU A 588 12.04 7.96 -13.91
N ILE A 589 11.27 7.93 -14.99
CA ILE A 589 10.46 6.79 -15.40
C ILE A 589 11.14 6.13 -16.60
N LYS A 590 11.74 4.96 -16.36
CA LYS A 590 12.41 4.20 -17.41
C LYS A 590 11.41 3.47 -18.29
N ALA A 591 11.81 3.22 -19.54
CA ALA A 591 10.96 2.53 -20.53
C ALA A 591 10.51 1.13 -20.10
N ASN A 592 11.30 0.45 -19.27
CA ASN A 592 11.02 -0.89 -18.77
C ASN A 592 10.21 -0.93 -17.46
N GLU A 593 9.98 0.20 -16.79
CA GLU A 593 9.33 0.25 -15.47
C GLU A 593 7.80 0.32 -15.56
N ASN A 594 7.25 0.92 -16.62
CA ASN A 594 5.82 1.12 -16.78
C ASN A 594 5.25 0.29 -17.96
N THR A 595 5.28 -1.03 -17.85
CA THR A 595 4.77 -1.93 -18.89
C THR A 595 3.26 -2.18 -18.83
N GLY A 596 2.54 -1.60 -17.85
CA GLY A 596 1.09 -1.81 -17.71
C GLY A 596 0.26 -1.31 -18.88
N MET A 597 0.77 -0.36 -19.67
CA MET A 597 0.11 0.05 -20.92
C MET A 597 0.15 -1.01 -22.02
N LEU A 598 0.92 -2.09 -21.82
CA LEU A 598 0.98 -3.26 -22.70
C LEU A 598 0.06 -4.38 -22.22
N ASP A 599 -0.69 -4.19 -21.12
CA ASP A 599 -1.60 -5.21 -20.56
C ASP A 599 -2.70 -5.62 -21.55
N GLU A 600 -3.14 -4.69 -22.40
CA GLU A 600 -4.13 -4.94 -23.46
C GLU A 600 -3.65 -5.96 -24.51
N LEU A 601 -2.34 -6.19 -24.63
CA LEU A 601 -1.75 -7.16 -25.56
C LEU A 601 -1.82 -8.61 -25.05
N GLN A 602 -2.28 -8.82 -23.81
CA GLN A 602 -2.50 -10.15 -23.21
C GLN A 602 -1.30 -11.09 -23.40
N GLU A 603 -1.47 -12.20 -24.11
CA GLU A 603 -0.44 -13.23 -24.36
C GLU A 603 0.76 -12.71 -25.17
N MET A 604 0.61 -11.59 -25.90
CA MET A 604 1.71 -10.97 -26.67
C MET A 604 2.54 -9.99 -25.83
N LYS A 605 2.12 -9.67 -24.60
CA LYS A 605 2.78 -8.67 -23.75
C LYS A 605 4.26 -8.99 -23.54
N ASP A 606 4.59 -10.23 -23.17
CA ASP A 606 5.97 -10.63 -22.87
C ASP A 606 6.88 -10.55 -24.10
N GLU A 607 6.37 -11.00 -25.26
CA GLU A 607 7.03 -10.92 -26.57
C GLU A 607 7.38 -9.45 -26.91
N VAL A 608 6.40 -8.56 -26.77
CA VAL A 608 6.56 -7.13 -27.06
C VAL A 608 7.53 -6.45 -26.10
N ILE A 609 7.49 -6.80 -24.81
CA ILE A 609 8.44 -6.30 -23.80
C ILE A 609 9.86 -6.70 -24.17
N GLU A 610 10.08 -7.93 -24.67
CA GLU A 610 11.40 -8.40 -25.06
C GLU A 610 11.94 -7.64 -26.28
N ILE A 611 11.10 -7.41 -27.31
CA ILE A 611 11.45 -6.59 -28.48
C ILE A 611 11.83 -5.17 -28.05
N MET A 612 11.03 -4.55 -27.18
CA MET A 612 11.28 -3.21 -26.66
C MET A 612 12.61 -3.15 -25.89
N LYS A 613 12.88 -4.12 -25.00
CA LYS A 613 14.14 -4.18 -24.24
C LYS A 613 15.34 -4.33 -25.17
N ARG A 614 15.24 -5.21 -26.17
CA ARG A 614 16.30 -5.46 -27.15
C ARG A 614 16.59 -4.20 -27.99
N LEU A 615 15.54 -3.51 -28.46
CA LEU A 615 15.68 -2.26 -29.19
C LEU A 615 16.32 -1.18 -28.31
N ASN A 616 15.85 -1.01 -27.07
CA ASN A 616 16.40 -0.01 -26.14
C ASN A 616 17.86 -0.30 -25.77
N ALA A 617 18.24 -1.56 -25.59
CA ALA A 617 19.63 -1.95 -25.34
C ALA A 617 20.55 -1.63 -26.54
N ALA A 618 20.04 -1.69 -27.77
CA ALA A 618 20.78 -1.29 -28.97
C ALA A 618 20.91 0.24 -29.11
N ILE A 619 19.91 1.01 -28.65
CA ILE A 619 20.00 2.46 -28.56
C ILE A 619 21.05 2.85 -27.51
N TRP A 620 20.89 2.34 -26.29
CA TRP A 620 21.78 2.57 -25.16
C TRP A 620 21.59 1.51 -24.08
N ASN A 621 22.68 0.85 -23.69
CA ASN A 621 22.69 -0.11 -22.59
C ASN A 621 23.30 0.53 -21.33
N ASP A 622 22.46 0.70 -20.29
CA ASP A 622 22.84 1.28 -19.00
C ASP A 622 23.88 0.43 -18.23
N GLU A 623 23.86 -0.89 -18.38
CA GLU A 623 24.76 -1.79 -17.64
C GLU A 623 26.18 -1.77 -18.20
N SER A 624 26.31 -1.78 -19.52
CA SER A 624 27.60 -1.73 -20.20
C SER A 624 28.08 -0.30 -20.47
N ASN A 625 27.21 0.71 -20.30
CA ASN A 625 27.47 2.11 -20.61
C ASN A 625 27.91 2.31 -22.08
N THR A 626 27.27 1.56 -22.99
CA THR A 626 27.56 1.55 -24.43
C THR A 626 26.28 1.66 -25.24
N GLY A 627 26.35 2.28 -26.40
CA GLY A 627 25.22 2.39 -27.33
C GLY A 627 25.63 3.11 -28.60
N ILE A 628 24.64 3.66 -29.29
CA ILE A 628 24.89 4.50 -30.47
C ILE A 628 25.54 5.81 -30.01
N GLU A 629 26.64 6.20 -30.66
CA GLU A 629 27.36 7.43 -30.35
C GLU A 629 26.43 8.66 -30.41
N GLY A 630 26.42 9.45 -29.34
CA GLY A 630 25.58 10.64 -29.20
C GLY A 630 24.18 10.39 -28.63
N LEU A 631 23.79 9.14 -28.41
CA LEU A 631 22.54 8.78 -27.71
C LEU A 631 22.83 8.26 -26.29
N ASN A 632 21.80 8.28 -25.44
CA ASN A 632 21.82 7.78 -24.07
C ASN A 632 20.42 7.26 -23.67
N ALA A 633 20.21 6.88 -22.41
CA ALA A 633 18.93 6.35 -21.90
C ALA A 633 17.71 7.27 -22.13
N ALA A 634 17.91 8.59 -22.23
CA ALA A 634 16.83 9.53 -22.51
C ALA A 634 16.19 9.33 -23.90
N TYR A 635 16.91 8.66 -24.82
CA TYR A 635 16.46 8.31 -26.17
C TYR A 635 15.81 6.91 -26.25
N HIS A 636 15.60 6.22 -25.13
CA HIS A 636 14.84 4.98 -25.13
C HIS A 636 13.40 5.21 -25.64
N ILE A 637 12.81 4.18 -26.21
CA ILE A 637 11.41 4.19 -26.65
C ILE A 637 10.57 3.45 -25.60
N GLY A 638 9.59 4.14 -25.03
CA GLY A 638 8.68 3.56 -24.05
C GLY A 638 7.53 2.75 -24.64
N GLY A 639 6.85 2.00 -23.77
CA GLY A 639 5.77 1.08 -24.13
C GLY A 639 4.59 1.69 -24.90
N SER A 640 4.39 3.01 -24.86
CA SER A 640 3.21 3.63 -25.53
C SER A 640 3.33 3.61 -27.04
N TYR A 641 4.55 3.48 -27.56
CA TYR A 641 4.77 3.24 -28.98
C TYR A 641 4.38 1.81 -29.33
N PHE A 642 4.79 0.85 -28.50
CA PHE A 642 4.55 -0.58 -28.70
C PHE A 642 3.09 -0.99 -28.49
N SER A 643 2.33 -0.32 -27.62
CA SER A 643 0.89 -0.58 -27.44
C SER A 643 0.07 -0.33 -28.71
N LYS A 644 0.57 0.51 -29.62
CA LYS A 644 -0.05 0.74 -30.95
C LYS A 644 -0.06 -0.49 -31.84
N LEU A 645 0.66 -1.56 -31.49
CA LEU A 645 0.57 -2.85 -32.17
C LEU A 645 -0.89 -3.34 -32.27
N GLN A 646 -1.70 -3.07 -31.23
CA GLN A 646 -3.12 -3.43 -31.18
C GLN A 646 -3.91 -2.86 -32.37
N LEU A 647 -3.52 -1.70 -32.91
CA LEU A 647 -4.19 -1.07 -34.06
C LEU A 647 -4.03 -1.88 -35.36
N TYR A 648 -3.05 -2.78 -35.41
CA TYR A 648 -2.72 -3.56 -36.59
C TYR A 648 -3.01 -5.06 -36.45
N LEU A 649 -3.35 -5.53 -35.24
CA LEU A 649 -3.73 -6.91 -35.00
C LEU A 649 -5.19 -7.17 -35.42
N ASN A 650 -5.46 -8.33 -36.01
CA ASN A 650 -6.82 -8.83 -36.20
C ASN A 650 -7.33 -9.54 -34.93
N GLU A 651 -8.64 -9.79 -34.83
CA GLU A 651 -9.26 -10.39 -33.62
C GLU A 651 -8.63 -11.73 -33.19
N GLU A 652 -8.08 -12.50 -34.13
CA GLU A 652 -7.44 -13.80 -33.87
C GLU A 652 -5.92 -13.70 -33.64
N HIS A 653 -5.34 -12.49 -33.69
CA HIS A 653 -3.88 -12.24 -33.63
C HIS A 653 -3.05 -13.07 -34.64
N THR A 654 -3.64 -13.50 -35.76
CA THR A 654 -2.98 -14.35 -36.76
C THR A 654 -2.07 -13.57 -37.72
N ASN A 655 -2.19 -12.24 -37.75
CA ASN A 655 -1.45 -11.36 -38.65
C ASN A 655 -0.23 -10.67 -37.99
N LYS A 656 0.36 -11.26 -36.95
CA LYS A 656 1.48 -10.68 -36.16
C LYS A 656 2.58 -10.04 -37.03
N LYS A 657 3.04 -10.74 -38.07
CA LYS A 657 4.11 -10.27 -38.95
C LYS A 657 3.80 -8.93 -39.62
N SER A 658 2.61 -8.79 -40.22
CA SER A 658 2.23 -7.53 -40.86
C SER A 658 1.98 -6.43 -39.82
N ALA A 659 1.47 -6.79 -38.64
CA ALA A 659 1.26 -5.86 -37.54
C ALA A 659 2.58 -5.25 -37.02
N TYR A 660 3.61 -6.07 -36.77
CA TYR A 660 4.93 -5.58 -36.36
C TYR A 660 5.61 -4.72 -37.43
N ARG A 661 5.42 -5.07 -38.71
CA ARG A 661 5.92 -4.25 -39.82
C ARG A 661 5.27 -2.87 -39.85
N HIS A 662 3.95 -2.80 -39.71
CA HIS A 662 3.25 -1.52 -39.67
C HIS A 662 3.59 -0.71 -38.42
N LEU A 663 3.79 -1.36 -37.27
CA LEU A 663 4.28 -0.68 -36.06
C LEU A 663 5.64 -0.01 -36.31
N TRP A 664 6.57 -0.73 -36.91
CA TRP A 664 7.89 -0.21 -37.25
C TRP A 664 7.80 0.96 -38.23
N GLU A 665 7.15 0.76 -39.38
CA GLU A 665 7.07 1.74 -40.47
C GLU A 665 6.36 3.04 -40.06
N ASN A 666 5.27 2.93 -39.29
CA ASN A 666 4.38 4.06 -39.00
C ASN A 666 4.67 4.77 -37.67
N HIS A 667 5.34 4.12 -36.72
CA HIS A 667 5.48 4.68 -35.36
C HIS A 667 6.91 4.71 -34.82
N LEU A 668 7.78 3.75 -35.18
CA LEU A 668 9.15 3.67 -34.64
C LEU A 668 10.17 4.31 -35.56
N LYS A 669 10.16 3.95 -36.85
CA LYS A 669 11.16 4.35 -37.84
C LYS A 669 11.34 5.87 -37.94
N GLY A 670 10.24 6.62 -37.98
CA GLY A 670 10.27 8.09 -38.06
C GLY A 670 10.91 8.75 -36.84
N VAL A 671 10.58 8.27 -35.64
CA VAL A 671 11.12 8.81 -34.38
C VAL A 671 12.62 8.50 -34.25
N LEU A 672 13.00 7.24 -34.52
CA LEU A 672 14.41 6.82 -34.48
C LEU A 672 15.24 7.55 -35.53
N PHE A 673 14.69 7.82 -36.71
CA PHE A 673 15.36 8.63 -37.72
C PHE A 673 15.64 10.06 -37.24
N GLU A 674 14.69 10.70 -36.55
CA GLU A 674 14.92 12.03 -35.97
C GLU A 674 15.94 12.00 -34.83
N TYR A 675 16.02 10.92 -34.03
CA TYR A 675 17.07 10.78 -33.01
C TYR A 675 18.46 10.71 -33.62
N LEU A 676 18.59 9.94 -34.71
CA LEU A 676 19.85 9.76 -35.44
C LEU A 676 20.19 10.94 -36.34
N ARG A 677 19.27 11.89 -36.52
CA ARG A 677 19.45 13.04 -37.40
C ARG A 677 20.61 13.91 -36.93
N GLY A 678 21.63 14.02 -37.80
CA GLY A 678 22.86 14.75 -37.51
C GLY A 678 24.03 13.86 -37.05
N THR A 679 23.82 12.55 -36.87
CA THR A 679 24.90 11.58 -36.64
C THR A 679 25.56 11.14 -37.96
N ALA A 680 26.86 10.83 -37.94
CA ALA A 680 27.62 10.49 -39.14
C ALA A 680 27.13 9.20 -39.82
N ASN A 681 26.67 8.22 -39.03
CA ASN A 681 26.24 6.90 -39.49
C ASN A 681 24.72 6.68 -39.37
N ALA A 682 23.92 7.75 -39.48
CA ALA A 682 22.47 7.70 -39.22
C ALA A 682 21.74 6.58 -39.98
N MET A 683 22.05 6.38 -41.26
CA MET A 683 21.38 5.35 -42.07
C MET A 683 21.84 3.92 -41.70
N GLU A 684 23.10 3.74 -41.32
CA GLU A 684 23.64 2.44 -40.88
C GLU A 684 23.08 2.07 -39.50
N ASN A 685 23.05 3.02 -38.57
CA ASN A 685 22.46 2.85 -37.25
C ASN A 685 20.96 2.58 -37.34
N LEU A 686 20.23 3.23 -38.25
CA LEU A 686 18.80 2.94 -38.44
C LEU A 686 18.57 1.52 -38.95
N LYS A 687 19.40 1.04 -39.91
CA LYS A 687 19.34 -0.36 -40.38
C LYS A 687 19.71 -1.36 -39.29
N MET A 688 20.67 -1.03 -38.44
CA MET A 688 21.01 -1.85 -37.26
C MET A 688 19.84 -1.94 -36.29
N LEU A 689 19.15 -0.84 -35.99
CA LEU A 689 17.97 -0.85 -35.13
C LEU A 689 16.82 -1.64 -35.75
N GLU A 690 16.66 -1.59 -37.08
CA GLU A 690 15.68 -2.40 -37.83
C GLU A 690 15.97 -3.90 -37.70
N SER A 691 17.22 -4.33 -37.92
CA SER A 691 17.60 -5.75 -37.81
C SER A 691 17.50 -6.26 -36.37
N VAL A 692 17.81 -5.41 -35.39
CA VAL A 692 17.60 -5.69 -33.96
C VAL A 692 16.11 -5.83 -33.63
N TYR A 693 15.25 -4.98 -34.18
CA TYR A 693 13.81 -5.06 -33.97
C TYR A 693 13.25 -6.40 -34.47
N TYR A 694 13.61 -6.83 -35.69
CA TYR A 694 13.16 -8.10 -36.28
C TYR A 694 13.93 -9.34 -35.80
N ASN A 695 15.01 -9.18 -35.01
CA ASN A 695 15.84 -10.28 -34.50
C ASN A 695 16.50 -11.16 -35.59
N GLU A 696 16.99 -10.58 -36.68
CA GLU A 696 17.51 -11.32 -37.85
C GLU A 696 18.74 -12.22 -37.55
N ASN A 697 19.36 -12.11 -36.36
CA ASN A 697 20.56 -12.85 -35.95
C ASN A 697 20.30 -13.98 -34.91
N GLY A 698 19.07 -14.17 -34.44
CA GLY A 698 18.67 -15.25 -33.53
C GLY A 698 17.60 -16.14 -34.16
N ASN A 699 17.58 -17.44 -33.85
CA ASN A 699 16.63 -18.42 -34.40
C ASN A 699 15.20 -17.85 -34.51
N ASN A 700 14.67 -17.88 -35.73
CA ASN A 700 13.43 -17.28 -36.24
C ASN A 700 12.22 -17.33 -35.30
N ASP A 701 11.62 -16.17 -35.05
CA ASP A 701 10.17 -16.02 -34.81
C ASP A 701 9.53 -14.81 -35.52
N ILE A 702 10.32 -13.86 -36.08
CA ILE A 702 9.81 -12.72 -36.84
C ILE A 702 10.71 -12.47 -38.06
N GLU A 703 10.63 -13.31 -39.10
CA GLU A 703 11.31 -12.99 -40.37
C GLU A 703 10.65 -11.77 -41.02
N GLY A 704 11.47 -10.82 -41.49
CA GLY A 704 11.09 -9.56 -42.16
C GLY A 704 10.23 -9.69 -43.42
#